data_AF-A0A8H5GWV5-F1
#
_entry.id   AF-A0A8H5GWV5-F1
#
_cell.length_a   1.000
_cell.length_b   1.000
_cell.length_c   1.000
_cell.angle_alpha   90.00
_cell.angle_beta   90.00
_cell.angle_gamma   90.00
#
_symmetry.space_group_name_H-M   'P 1'
#
loop_
_entity.id
_entity.type
_entity.pdbx_description
1 polymer ?
#
loop_
_entity_poly.entity_id
_entity_poly.type
_entity_poly.pdbx_seq_one_letter_code
_entity_poly.pdbx_strand_id
1 'polypeptide(L)'
;MAESLTMKLSPVFLFHPLLISVLVGSIATQAQYASGQWSLIQDGHSGVSALELAVVSETTVMIFDKVEHNPLQTNGHVAWGAELNLVTRTVRPLNPASNTWCGTGSFLSNGTMVSSAGTPVLIVPVGENGLAAIRLFDPCEDGKCDVVEDQRVRRMASLRWYTSSARLEDGSVLLFGGSWDFGIINNATIHNPTYEFFPPKNIHGMLRFPSSVCCPFLQNTLNDNYFPFVITLPDGNLFIAANTQAMIFDWKTNKEVRSLPGIPNGVRISAPLSAGATLLPLTPENNYTPEVLICGGSTLDDDLALWQPGILSSQSPTSDQCVRMVLNDEGIAAGWQVEHMPEPRIMAELILLPDGRVTIVNGAHTGFGSSGGTFVRDPIGQSDSDHPAFTPALYDPTAPLGRRFTQEGLPTSEIPRLYHSTSSLTPNGTILLAGSNPNLDVETHLYPTEYRLEWLSPPYMGKPRPTYTGLPKTFDYNAKITFEVDLPTGAENVSVVIMDFGFATHGVHMDQRLVGLVSELSDDKTKLTVTGPPSATIYSPGPAYVFVLADGVPSFGSKTLIGTGAQPPLDEDALANVLSSLPLYWDKWTTAHPACDGDTFQRSEHNPLQTNGHVAWGAELNLVTRTVRPLNPASNTWCGTGSFLSNGTMVSSGGTPVLIVPIGENGLAAIRLFDPCEDGKCDVFEDQRVRRMGSLRWYPSSVRLEDGSVLVFGAIDNSTIINPTYEFYPPKNIHGHNGTPIYSPFLQNTLIERINKYEVFLAFPMVFGSAGATLLPLTPENSYTPEVLICGGSTLDDDAALFMPGIPSSQSPASDQCVRMILNEEGIAAGWQVEHMPEPRIMVELILLPDGRVTVVNGAQTGIAGYGYTKDQVGEADQDHPALTPALYDPTAPLGERFTQEGLPTSPIPRLYHSTSSLTPNGTVLLAGSNPNGDVETRLYPTEYRLEWLSPPYMEKPRPTYTGLPKTLDYNAKITFDVDLPTGAENVSVVIMDFGFATHGVHMDQRLVGLVSELSHHKMKLTVTGSPSPTIYSPGPAFVFVLADGVPSFGAKTLIGTGAQPPLDEDALANVLSSPPLYWDEWTAAHPGEPVPAPSATSA
;
A
#
# COMPACT_ATOMS: atom_id res chain seq x y z
N MET A 1 -5.18 -32.89 49.77
CA MET A 1 -6.14 -33.56 48.88
C MET A 1 -5.37 -33.86 47.59
N ALA A 2 -4.57 -34.92 47.51
CA ALA A 2 -4.90 -36.35 47.37
C ALA A 2 -5.70 -36.65 46.10
N GLU A 3 -5.01 -37.21 45.08
CA GLU A 3 -5.41 -38.24 44.08
C GLU A 3 -4.42 -38.14 42.88
N SER A 4 -3.41 -39.01 42.70
CA SER A 4 -3.35 -40.46 42.39
C SER A 4 -3.70 -40.86 40.94
N LEU A 5 -2.62 -41.11 40.16
CA LEU A 5 -2.40 -42.14 39.12
C LEU A 5 -3.60 -42.77 38.36
N THR A 6 -3.46 -42.91 37.03
CA THR A 6 -3.28 -44.24 36.37
C THR A 6 -3.01 -44.17 34.86
N MET A 7 -1.95 -44.85 34.42
CA MET A 7 -1.68 -45.27 33.03
C MET A 7 -2.66 -46.38 32.59
N LYS A 8 -2.97 -46.42 31.28
CA LYS A 8 -3.28 -47.68 30.56
C LYS A 8 -2.61 -47.68 29.18
N LEU A 9 -1.69 -48.65 29.01
CA LEU A 9 -1.10 -49.11 27.75
C LEU A 9 -1.68 -50.49 27.43
N SER A 10 -1.83 -50.82 26.13
CA SER A 10 -1.90 -52.19 25.60
C SER A 10 -1.91 -52.21 24.05
N PRO A 11 -1.53 -53.32 23.38
CA PRO A 11 -0.19 -53.48 22.80
C PRO A 11 -0.22 -53.96 21.32
N VAL A 12 0.94 -54.20 20.70
CA VAL A 12 1.34 -55.46 20.01
C VAL A 12 2.64 -55.26 19.18
N PHE A 13 3.54 -56.24 19.33
CA PHE A 13 4.88 -56.43 18.77
C PHE A 13 4.91 -56.66 17.23
N LEU A 14 6.07 -56.45 16.57
CA LEU A 14 6.96 -57.52 16.04
C LEU A 14 8.11 -57.01 15.11
N PHE A 15 9.33 -57.47 15.45
CA PHE A 15 10.54 -57.80 14.66
C PHE A 15 11.51 -56.77 14.01
N HIS A 16 12.77 -56.90 14.48
CA HIS A 16 14.14 -56.48 14.06
C HIS A 16 14.56 -56.87 12.61
N PRO A 17 15.71 -56.41 12.01
CA PRO A 17 17.00 -56.16 12.69
C PRO A 17 17.94 -55.00 12.23
N LEU A 18 18.86 -54.71 13.15
CA LEU A 18 20.23 -54.17 13.05
C LEU A 18 20.83 -53.93 11.65
N LEU A 19 21.30 -52.70 11.42
CA LEU A 19 22.52 -52.41 10.65
C LEU A 19 23.46 -51.59 11.53
N ILE A 20 24.68 -52.09 11.68
CA ILE A 20 25.78 -51.52 12.45
C ILE A 20 26.34 -50.34 11.65
N SER A 21 26.07 -49.11 12.11
CA SER A 21 26.76 -47.93 11.60
C SER A 21 28.11 -47.80 12.29
N VAL A 22 29.17 -47.95 11.50
CA VAL A 22 30.53 -47.59 11.88
C VAL A 22 30.56 -46.09 12.14
N LEU A 23 30.66 -45.68 13.41
CA LEU A 23 31.04 -44.30 13.76
C LEU A 23 32.51 -44.11 13.33
N VAL A 24 32.74 -43.60 12.13
CA VAL A 24 33.92 -42.78 11.87
C VAL A 24 33.61 -41.44 12.51
N GLY A 25 34.16 -41.21 13.71
CA GLY A 25 34.12 -39.89 14.33
C GLY A 25 34.89 -38.93 13.44
N SER A 26 34.16 -38.08 12.69
CA SER A 26 34.73 -36.88 12.08
C SER A 26 35.22 -36.00 13.23
N ILE A 27 36.53 -36.02 13.49
CA ILE A 27 37.18 -34.97 14.26
C ILE A 27 36.99 -33.71 13.41
N ALA A 28 36.07 -32.84 13.81
CA ALA A 28 35.98 -31.50 13.24
C ALA A 28 37.32 -30.81 13.52
N THR A 29 38.16 -30.72 12.50
CA THR A 29 39.33 -29.85 12.52
C THR A 29 38.83 -28.42 12.71
N GLN A 30 39.16 -27.80 13.86
CA GLN A 30 38.90 -26.38 14.07
C GLN A 30 39.45 -25.57 12.90
N ALA A 31 38.66 -24.64 12.37
CA ALA A 31 39.12 -23.73 11.33
C ALA A 31 40.39 -23.00 11.82
N GLN A 32 41.45 -23.07 11.03
CA GLN A 32 42.73 -22.47 11.36
C GLN A 32 42.77 -21.06 10.78
N TYR A 33 42.72 -20.04 11.66
CA TYR A 33 42.81 -18.64 11.25
C TYR A 33 44.22 -18.07 11.46
N ALA A 34 44.62 -17.16 10.58
CA ALA A 34 45.86 -16.42 10.76
C ALA A 34 45.80 -15.55 12.03
N SER A 35 46.78 -15.71 12.93
CA SER A 35 46.94 -14.89 14.13
C SER A 35 47.79 -13.65 13.86
N GLY A 36 47.48 -12.54 14.52
CA GLY A 36 48.21 -11.28 14.36
C GLY A 36 47.39 -10.08 14.77
N GLN A 37 47.77 -8.90 14.30
CA GLN A 37 47.06 -7.64 14.55
C GLN A 37 46.35 -7.21 13.28
N TRP A 38 45.13 -6.69 13.44
CA TRP A 38 44.47 -5.93 12.38
C TRP A 38 45.11 -4.55 12.26
N SER A 39 45.02 -3.94 11.08
CA SER A 39 45.41 -2.54 10.90
C SER A 39 44.39 -1.78 10.06
N LEU A 40 44.30 -0.48 10.29
CA LEU A 40 43.44 0.44 9.55
C LEU A 40 44.33 1.58 9.02
N ILE A 41 44.22 1.88 7.73
CA ILE A 41 44.98 2.96 7.09
C ILE A 41 44.00 3.83 6.32
N GLN A 42 44.03 5.14 6.58
CA GLN A 42 43.34 6.13 5.76
C GLN A 42 44.24 6.52 4.57
N ASP A 43 43.83 6.21 3.34
CA ASP A 43 44.63 6.43 2.14
C ASP A 43 43.77 6.53 0.88
N GLY A 44 43.87 7.65 0.16
CA GLY A 44 43.10 7.92 -1.06
C GLY A 44 41.78 8.67 -0.85
N HIS A 45 41.15 9.03 -1.97
CA HIS A 45 39.91 9.81 -2.03
C HIS A 45 39.06 9.33 -3.22
N SER A 46 37.74 9.16 -3.02
CA SER A 46 36.81 8.62 -4.03
C SER A 46 36.37 9.62 -5.10
N GLY A 47 36.49 10.93 -4.85
CA GLY A 47 36.17 12.00 -5.80
C GLY A 47 34.68 12.33 -5.93
N VAL A 48 33.83 11.33 -5.74
CA VAL A 48 32.37 11.41 -5.48
C VAL A 48 32.08 10.63 -4.21
N SER A 49 30.97 10.86 -3.52
CA SER A 49 30.64 10.06 -2.33
C SER A 49 30.41 8.60 -2.73
N ALA A 50 30.97 7.67 -1.97
CA ALA A 50 30.87 6.26 -2.29
C ALA A 50 29.57 5.65 -1.74
N LEU A 51 28.46 6.09 -2.32
CA LEU A 51 27.10 5.68 -1.97
C LEU A 51 26.75 4.30 -2.53
N GLU A 52 27.24 4.01 -3.74
CA GLU A 52 27.11 2.74 -4.44
C GLU A 52 28.49 2.26 -4.88
N LEU A 53 28.84 1.00 -4.61
CA LEU A 53 30.19 0.49 -4.79
C LEU A 53 30.21 -0.96 -5.33
N ALA A 54 31.04 -1.20 -6.36
CA ALA A 54 31.32 -2.55 -6.86
C ALA A 54 32.79 -2.72 -7.28
N VAL A 55 33.42 -3.82 -6.89
CA VAL A 55 34.76 -4.19 -7.37
C VAL A 55 34.64 -4.81 -8.76
N VAL A 56 35.07 -4.08 -9.79
CA VAL A 56 34.84 -4.45 -11.19
C VAL A 56 36.04 -5.15 -11.82
N SER A 57 37.25 -4.95 -11.32
CA SER A 57 38.46 -5.63 -11.78
C SER A 57 39.40 -5.99 -10.62
N GLU A 58 40.56 -6.57 -10.92
CA GLU A 58 41.61 -6.82 -9.92
C GLU A 58 42.22 -5.52 -9.37
N THR A 59 42.05 -4.41 -10.09
CA THR A 59 42.71 -3.13 -9.79
C THR A 59 41.76 -1.95 -9.71
N THR A 60 40.47 -2.11 -9.99
CA THR A 60 39.52 -0.99 -10.02
C THR A 60 38.19 -1.29 -9.35
N VAL A 61 37.61 -0.23 -8.77
CA VAL A 61 36.29 -0.17 -8.14
C VAL A 61 35.48 0.89 -8.86
N MET A 62 34.25 0.56 -9.21
CA MET A 62 33.25 1.52 -9.68
C MET A 62 32.52 2.10 -8.48
N ILE A 63 32.34 3.43 -8.50
CA ILE A 63 31.64 4.19 -7.48
C ILE A 63 30.57 5.06 -8.15
N PHE A 64 29.35 5.00 -7.62
CA PHE A 64 28.27 5.92 -7.98
C PHE A 64 27.80 6.71 -6.76
N ASP A 65 27.28 7.90 -7.06
CA ASP A 65 26.79 8.88 -6.10
C ASP A 65 25.48 9.49 -6.60
N LYS A 66 24.89 10.39 -5.81
CA LYS A 66 23.82 11.28 -6.27
C LYS A 66 24.37 12.44 -7.11
N VAL A 67 23.50 13.04 -7.91
CA VAL A 67 23.81 14.23 -8.72
C VAL A 67 23.86 15.47 -7.82
N GLU A 68 25.03 15.72 -7.21
CA GLU A 68 25.29 16.81 -6.27
C GLU A 68 26.55 17.62 -6.61
N HIS A 69 26.90 18.64 -5.84
CA HIS A 69 28.06 19.53 -6.09
C HIS A 69 29.42 18.87 -5.79
N ASN A 70 29.62 17.65 -6.25
CA ASN A 70 30.85 16.88 -6.11
C ASN A 70 32.08 17.63 -6.66
N PRO A 71 33.25 17.47 -6.02
CA PRO A 71 34.48 18.15 -6.45
C PRO A 71 35.02 17.59 -7.78
N LEU A 72 34.78 16.31 -8.08
CA LEU A 72 35.19 15.70 -9.34
C LEU A 72 34.30 16.20 -10.49
N GLN A 73 34.92 16.48 -11.64
CA GLN A 73 34.24 17.04 -12.82
C GLN A 73 34.42 16.12 -14.02
N THR A 74 33.43 16.09 -14.90
CA THR A 74 33.44 15.35 -16.16
C THR A 74 32.68 16.10 -17.22
N ASN A 75 33.17 16.13 -18.47
CA ASN A 75 32.47 16.73 -19.62
C ASN A 75 31.85 18.13 -19.39
N GLY A 76 32.43 18.95 -18.51
CA GLY A 76 31.94 20.30 -18.18
C GLY A 76 30.83 20.38 -17.12
N HIS A 77 30.54 19.27 -16.42
CA HIS A 77 29.62 19.22 -15.28
C HIS A 77 30.19 18.39 -14.12
N VAL A 78 29.51 18.43 -12.97
CA VAL A 78 29.84 17.60 -11.79
C VAL A 78 29.78 16.13 -12.14
N ALA A 79 30.74 15.34 -11.65
CA ALA A 79 30.69 13.89 -11.76
C ALA A 79 29.87 13.31 -10.60
N TRP A 80 29.05 12.31 -10.89
CA TRP A 80 28.38 11.46 -9.90
C TRP A 80 28.70 9.97 -10.10
N GLY A 81 29.74 9.71 -10.91
CA GLY A 81 30.34 8.39 -11.07
C GLY A 81 31.85 8.50 -11.17
N ALA A 82 32.54 7.48 -10.66
CA ALA A 82 33.98 7.43 -10.64
C ALA A 82 34.51 5.98 -10.73
N GLU A 83 35.70 5.82 -11.31
CA GLU A 83 36.48 4.60 -11.19
C GLU A 83 37.71 4.87 -10.32
N LEU A 84 37.81 4.16 -9.20
CA LEU A 84 38.93 4.20 -8.27
C LEU A 84 39.91 3.07 -8.60
N ASN A 85 41.18 3.41 -8.79
CA ASN A 85 42.24 2.41 -8.87
C ASN A 85 42.68 1.97 -7.45
N LEU A 86 42.49 0.70 -7.15
CA LEU A 86 42.82 0.05 -5.88
C LEU A 86 44.32 0.04 -5.59
N VAL A 87 45.20 0.11 -6.58
CA VAL A 87 46.66 0.04 -6.36
C VAL A 87 47.26 1.44 -6.21
N THR A 88 46.94 2.34 -7.13
CA THR A 88 47.53 3.70 -7.16
C THR A 88 46.75 4.72 -6.34
N ARG A 89 45.53 4.37 -5.88
CA ARG A 89 44.59 5.26 -5.18
C ARG A 89 44.15 6.47 -5.99
N THR A 90 44.32 6.42 -7.31
CA THR A 90 43.90 7.48 -8.23
C THR A 90 42.47 7.26 -8.67
N VAL A 91 41.72 8.34 -8.82
CA VAL A 91 40.36 8.33 -9.34
C VAL A 91 40.29 8.95 -10.72
N ARG A 92 39.42 8.42 -11.58
CA ARG A 92 38.96 9.10 -12.80
C ARG A 92 37.43 9.24 -12.79
N PRO A 93 36.88 10.30 -13.37
CA PRO A 93 35.43 10.41 -13.51
C PRO A 93 34.87 9.38 -14.49
N LEU A 94 33.65 8.94 -14.22
CA LEU A 94 32.76 8.27 -15.16
C LEU A 94 31.60 9.22 -15.50
N ASN A 95 30.91 8.96 -16.61
CA ASN A 95 29.87 9.81 -17.13
C ASN A 95 28.55 9.05 -17.40
N PRO A 96 27.89 8.51 -16.35
CA PRO A 96 26.51 8.03 -16.47
C PRO A 96 25.59 9.13 -17.03
N ALA A 97 24.53 8.75 -17.75
CA ALA A 97 23.61 9.71 -18.36
C ALA A 97 22.46 10.10 -17.42
N SER A 98 22.06 9.22 -16.50
CA SER A 98 21.01 9.47 -15.51
C SER A 98 21.52 9.43 -14.06
N ASN A 99 20.72 9.98 -13.14
CA ASN A 99 21.02 10.00 -11.71
C ASN A 99 20.95 8.59 -11.11
N THR A 100 22.08 8.10 -10.60
CA THR A 100 22.25 6.75 -10.04
C THR A 100 21.69 6.59 -8.64
N TRP A 101 21.50 7.69 -7.90
CA TRP A 101 21.11 7.67 -6.49
C TRP A 101 20.01 6.66 -6.18
N CYS A 102 20.27 5.77 -5.21
CA CYS A 102 19.34 4.75 -4.71
C CYS A 102 19.04 3.63 -5.71
N GLY A 103 19.98 3.41 -6.64
CA GLY A 103 19.96 2.29 -7.55
C GLY A 103 20.38 0.98 -6.88
N THR A 104 20.44 -0.05 -7.71
CA THR A 104 20.91 -1.39 -7.35
C THR A 104 21.93 -1.85 -8.39
N GLY A 105 22.63 -2.96 -8.13
CA GLY A 105 23.57 -3.47 -9.11
C GLY A 105 24.03 -4.91 -8.89
N SER A 106 24.55 -5.48 -9.97
CA SER A 106 24.98 -6.88 -10.06
C SER A 106 25.93 -7.06 -11.26
N PHE A 107 26.30 -8.30 -11.57
CA PHE A 107 27.06 -8.66 -12.75
C PHE A 107 26.29 -9.65 -13.62
N LEU A 108 26.44 -9.54 -14.94
CA LEU A 108 25.97 -10.57 -15.87
C LEU A 108 26.97 -11.74 -15.94
N SER A 109 26.55 -12.88 -16.49
CA SER A 109 27.40 -14.07 -16.67
C SER A 109 28.64 -13.85 -17.54
N ASN A 110 28.64 -12.86 -18.43
CA ASN A 110 29.79 -12.49 -19.23
C ASN A 110 30.79 -11.58 -18.48
N GLY A 111 30.47 -11.15 -17.26
CA GLY A 111 31.30 -10.28 -16.44
C GLY A 111 31.01 -8.78 -16.55
N THR A 112 30.03 -8.36 -17.35
CA THR A 112 29.60 -6.95 -17.42
C THR A 112 28.89 -6.56 -16.13
N MET A 113 29.30 -5.43 -15.54
CA MET A 113 28.60 -4.88 -14.39
C MET A 113 27.37 -4.11 -14.84
N VAL A 114 26.28 -4.25 -14.08
CA VAL A 114 25.00 -3.59 -14.32
C VAL A 114 24.63 -2.79 -13.09
N SER A 115 24.37 -1.49 -13.26
CA SER A 115 23.63 -0.66 -12.31
C SER A 115 22.23 -0.40 -12.88
N SER A 116 21.22 -0.54 -12.04
CA SER A 116 19.81 -0.41 -12.42
C SER A 116 19.11 0.56 -11.49
N ALA A 117 18.01 1.17 -11.94
CA ALA A 117 17.21 2.11 -11.15
C ALA A 117 17.96 3.41 -10.80
N GLY A 118 17.39 4.22 -9.91
CA GLY A 118 17.99 5.49 -9.50
C GLY A 118 16.91 6.47 -9.02
N THR A 119 17.16 7.76 -9.19
CA THR A 119 16.23 8.83 -8.79
C THR A 119 16.01 9.80 -9.96
N PRO A 120 14.94 10.58 -10.01
CA PRO A 120 14.87 11.77 -10.84
C PRO A 120 15.99 12.79 -10.50
N VAL A 121 16.17 13.79 -11.35
CA VAL A 121 17.15 14.85 -11.11
C VAL A 121 16.56 15.89 -10.16
N LEU A 122 17.14 16.03 -8.97
CA LEU A 122 16.57 16.84 -7.88
C LEU A 122 17.44 18.01 -7.42
N ILE A 123 18.77 17.84 -7.34
CA ILE A 123 19.68 18.81 -6.72
C ILE A 123 20.35 19.68 -7.80
N VAL A 124 21.25 19.08 -8.60
CA VAL A 124 21.87 19.76 -9.74
C VAL A 124 21.11 19.37 -11.01
N PRO A 125 20.64 20.32 -11.84
CA PRO A 125 19.78 20.04 -13.00
C PRO A 125 20.58 19.50 -14.21
N VAL A 126 21.30 18.40 -14.01
CA VAL A 126 22.10 17.70 -15.03
C VAL A 126 21.75 16.20 -14.99
N GLY A 127 21.73 15.57 -16.16
CA GLY A 127 21.41 14.15 -16.32
C GLY A 127 19.92 13.89 -16.58
N GLU A 128 19.60 12.62 -16.81
CA GLU A 128 18.25 12.10 -17.05
C GLU A 128 17.66 11.42 -15.81
N ASN A 129 16.38 11.08 -15.87
CA ASN A 129 15.69 10.33 -14.81
C ASN A 129 16.26 8.91 -14.67
N GLY A 130 16.72 8.54 -13.47
CA GLY A 130 17.32 7.23 -13.19
C GLY A 130 16.34 6.10 -12.91
N LEU A 131 15.06 6.37 -12.62
CA LEU A 131 14.10 5.38 -12.10
C LEU A 131 13.89 4.14 -12.98
N ALA A 132 14.15 4.24 -14.30
CA ALA A 132 14.06 3.11 -15.25
C ALA A 132 15.42 2.71 -15.85
N ALA A 133 16.50 3.35 -15.43
CA ALA A 133 17.79 3.26 -16.11
C ALA A 133 18.41 1.87 -15.95
N ILE A 134 19.11 1.45 -17.00
CA ILE A 134 20.06 0.33 -16.98
C ILE A 134 21.40 0.85 -17.50
N ARG A 135 22.43 0.73 -16.68
CA ARG A 135 23.78 1.25 -16.91
C ARG A 135 24.75 0.09 -16.95
N LEU A 136 25.47 -0.03 -18.06
CA LEU A 136 26.44 -1.11 -18.25
C LEU A 136 27.86 -0.58 -18.16
N PHE A 137 28.73 -1.34 -17.52
CA PHE A 137 30.14 -1.00 -17.45
C PHE A 137 31.03 -2.24 -17.56
N ASP A 138 31.96 -2.16 -18.52
CA ASP A 138 33.04 -3.13 -18.70
C ASP A 138 34.37 -2.41 -18.42
N PRO A 139 35.13 -2.81 -17.38
CA PRO A 139 36.41 -2.18 -17.07
C PRO A 139 37.44 -2.48 -18.17
N CYS A 140 38.33 -1.51 -18.39
CA CYS A 140 39.33 -1.55 -19.44
C CYS A 140 40.70 -1.12 -18.89
N GLU A 141 41.77 -1.68 -19.43
CA GLU A 141 43.12 -1.39 -18.95
C GLU A 141 43.62 0.00 -19.36
N ASP A 142 43.13 0.56 -20.46
CA ASP A 142 43.57 1.86 -20.98
C ASP A 142 42.83 3.07 -20.38
N GLY A 143 41.85 2.82 -19.49
CA GLY A 143 41.09 3.83 -18.77
C GLY A 143 40.14 4.66 -19.64
N LYS A 144 39.81 4.23 -20.86
CA LYS A 144 38.93 4.96 -21.80
C LYS A 144 37.48 4.46 -21.88
N CYS A 145 37.19 3.35 -21.21
CA CYS A 145 35.84 2.83 -21.04
C CYS A 145 35.04 3.74 -20.13
N ASP A 146 33.74 3.84 -20.42
CA ASP A 146 32.80 4.64 -19.65
C ASP A 146 31.49 3.85 -19.51
N VAL A 147 30.59 4.38 -18.69
CA VAL A 147 29.24 3.84 -18.51
C VAL A 147 28.46 3.96 -19.81
N VAL A 148 27.92 2.84 -20.27
CA VAL A 148 27.05 2.78 -21.45
C VAL A 148 25.60 2.76 -20.99
N GLU A 149 24.87 3.80 -21.34
CA GLU A 149 23.47 3.99 -20.98
C GLU A 149 22.70 4.59 -22.16
N ASP A 150 21.59 3.95 -22.55
CA ASP A 150 20.62 4.51 -23.49
C ASP A 150 19.24 3.88 -23.25
N GLN A 151 18.39 4.63 -22.54
CA GLN A 151 17.06 4.17 -22.13
C GLN A 151 16.10 3.93 -23.31
N ARG A 152 16.45 4.35 -24.53
CA ARG A 152 15.65 4.09 -25.75
C ARG A 152 15.85 2.69 -26.31
N VAL A 153 16.98 2.05 -25.97
CA VAL A 153 17.32 0.71 -26.46
C VAL A 153 17.40 -0.31 -25.33
N ARG A 154 17.58 0.12 -24.06
CA ARG A 154 17.60 -0.75 -22.88
C ARG A 154 17.14 0.02 -21.64
N ARG A 155 16.13 -0.50 -20.94
CA ARG A 155 15.62 0.06 -19.68
C ARG A 155 14.83 -0.99 -18.91
N MET A 156 14.49 -0.69 -17.66
CA MET A 156 13.52 -1.45 -16.89
C MET A 156 12.10 -1.23 -17.42
N ALA A 157 11.26 -2.23 -17.20
CA ALA A 157 9.82 -2.21 -17.43
C ALA A 157 9.09 -1.29 -16.44
N SER A 158 9.51 -1.33 -15.17
CA SER A 158 8.88 -0.61 -14.07
C SER A 158 9.84 0.39 -13.42
N LEU A 159 9.30 1.50 -12.90
CA LEU A 159 10.07 2.52 -12.18
C LEU A 159 10.45 2.00 -10.79
N ARG A 160 11.71 2.15 -10.40
CA ARG A 160 12.21 1.65 -9.11
C ARG A 160 13.09 2.66 -8.40
N TRP A 161 12.87 2.80 -7.10
CA TRP A 161 13.68 3.47 -6.09
C TRP A 161 13.88 2.49 -4.93
N TYR A 162 15.10 2.36 -4.42
CA TYR A 162 15.45 1.36 -3.38
C TYR A 162 15.04 -0.09 -3.69
N THR A 163 15.31 -0.53 -4.91
CA THR A 163 15.11 -1.93 -5.32
C THR A 163 16.33 -2.78 -5.00
N SER A 164 16.15 -4.09 -4.79
CA SER A 164 17.27 -5.03 -4.64
C SER A 164 17.51 -5.84 -5.91
N SER A 165 18.74 -6.35 -6.06
CA SER A 165 19.07 -7.26 -7.15
C SER A 165 19.72 -8.56 -6.69
N ALA A 166 19.64 -9.57 -7.54
CA ALA A 166 20.37 -10.84 -7.38
C ALA A 166 20.72 -11.48 -8.72
N ARG A 167 21.94 -12.01 -8.85
CA ARG A 167 22.40 -12.78 -10.02
C ARG A 167 21.86 -14.20 -9.98
N LEU A 168 21.13 -14.59 -11.02
CA LEU A 168 20.45 -15.88 -11.15
C LEU A 168 21.35 -16.94 -11.80
N GLU A 169 20.93 -18.20 -11.71
CA GLU A 169 21.67 -19.36 -12.23
C GLU A 169 21.79 -19.40 -13.77
N ASP A 170 21.02 -18.57 -14.48
CA ASP A 170 21.15 -18.38 -15.93
C ASP A 170 22.04 -17.19 -16.32
N GLY A 171 22.62 -16.50 -15.33
CA GLY A 171 23.55 -15.39 -15.54
C GLY A 171 22.91 -14.01 -15.68
N SER A 172 21.57 -13.92 -15.62
CA SER A 172 20.84 -12.66 -15.62
C SER A 172 20.69 -12.09 -14.20
N VAL A 173 20.15 -10.88 -14.11
CA VAL A 173 19.91 -10.16 -12.86
C VAL A 173 18.41 -10.06 -12.62
N LEU A 174 17.97 -10.48 -11.43
CA LEU A 174 16.65 -10.16 -10.90
C LEU A 174 16.67 -8.75 -10.31
N LEU A 175 15.60 -7.98 -10.50
CA LEU A 175 15.35 -6.69 -9.88
C LEU A 175 14.04 -6.79 -9.09
N PHE A 176 14.06 -6.50 -7.79
CA PHE A 176 13.00 -6.91 -6.85
C PHE A 176 12.57 -5.75 -5.94
N GLY A 177 11.27 -5.42 -5.95
CA GLY A 177 10.67 -4.41 -5.08
C GLY A 177 11.11 -2.96 -5.34
N GLY A 178 10.97 -2.13 -4.31
CA GLY A 178 11.21 -0.68 -4.33
C GLY A 178 9.93 0.15 -4.31
N SER A 179 10.05 1.42 -4.64
CA SER A 179 8.94 2.34 -4.96
C SER A 179 9.11 2.91 -6.37
N TRP A 180 8.07 3.48 -6.95
CA TRP A 180 8.16 4.20 -8.22
C TRP A 180 8.37 5.71 -8.02
N ASP A 181 8.28 6.19 -6.78
CA ASP A 181 8.46 7.59 -6.40
C ASP A 181 9.14 7.73 -5.03
N PHE A 182 9.43 8.97 -4.65
CA PHE A 182 10.15 9.30 -3.44
C PHE A 182 9.30 9.35 -2.16
N GLY A 183 9.60 8.48 -1.19
CA GLY A 183 9.28 8.62 0.24
C GLY A 183 10.30 7.94 1.16
N ILE A 184 10.56 8.54 2.35
CA ILE A 184 11.50 8.00 3.36
C ILE A 184 11.15 6.58 3.79
N ILE A 185 9.86 6.32 3.93
CA ILE A 185 9.28 5.03 4.23
C ILE A 185 8.36 4.66 3.07
N ASN A 186 8.34 3.39 2.70
CA ASN A 186 7.49 2.94 1.60
C ASN A 186 6.03 2.99 2.03
N ASN A 187 5.11 3.13 1.09
CA ASN A 187 3.68 3.12 1.41
C ASN A 187 2.87 2.71 0.18
N ALA A 188 1.60 2.37 0.41
CA ALA A 188 0.71 1.85 -0.62
C ALA A 188 0.55 2.78 -1.85
N THR A 189 0.81 4.09 -1.72
CA THR A 189 0.69 5.02 -2.85
C THR A 189 1.89 4.95 -3.77
N ILE A 190 3.12 4.85 -3.25
CA ILE A 190 4.36 4.87 -4.03
C ILE A 190 5.01 3.49 -4.25
N HIS A 191 4.47 2.43 -3.65
CA HIS A 191 5.06 1.10 -3.65
C HIS A 191 5.15 0.44 -5.04
N ASN A 192 6.23 -0.30 -5.31
CA ASN A 192 6.36 -1.17 -6.47
C ASN A 192 6.37 -2.66 -6.03
N PRO A 193 5.23 -3.37 -6.12
CA PRO A 193 5.08 -4.76 -5.65
C PRO A 193 5.58 -5.81 -6.64
N THR A 194 6.51 -5.46 -7.53
CA THR A 194 6.91 -6.34 -8.63
C THR A 194 8.39 -6.69 -8.59
N TYR A 195 8.73 -7.73 -9.34
CA TYR A 195 10.08 -8.01 -9.77
C TYR A 195 10.15 -8.15 -11.29
N GLU A 196 11.34 -7.95 -11.84
CA GLU A 196 11.63 -8.11 -13.27
C GLU A 196 13.07 -8.58 -13.46
N PHE A 197 13.52 -8.68 -14.71
CA PHE A 197 14.84 -9.21 -15.05
C PHE A 197 15.59 -8.31 -16.01
N PHE A 198 16.91 -8.31 -15.87
CA PHE A 198 17.82 -7.80 -16.88
C PHE A 198 18.86 -8.87 -17.29
N PRO A 199 18.98 -9.19 -18.60
CA PRO A 199 18.09 -8.77 -19.68
C PRO A 199 16.64 -9.25 -19.48
N PRO A 200 15.64 -8.58 -20.09
CA PRO A 200 14.25 -8.99 -20.02
C PRO A 200 14.07 -10.42 -20.52
N LYS A 201 13.17 -11.17 -19.86
CA LYS A 201 12.84 -12.55 -20.22
C LYS A 201 11.37 -12.85 -20.01
N ASN A 202 10.84 -13.77 -20.81
CA ASN A 202 9.53 -14.36 -20.60
C ASN A 202 9.62 -15.62 -19.74
N ILE A 203 9.30 -15.51 -18.45
CA ILE A 203 9.12 -16.70 -17.61
C ILE A 203 7.73 -17.30 -17.86
N HIS A 204 7.66 -18.44 -18.57
CA HIS A 204 6.47 -19.27 -18.75
C HIS A 204 5.19 -18.59 -19.28
N GLY A 205 5.31 -17.59 -20.16
CA GLY A 205 4.16 -16.86 -20.71
C GLY A 205 3.70 -15.70 -19.82
N MET A 206 4.43 -15.39 -18.74
CA MET A 206 4.19 -14.24 -17.87
C MET A 206 4.77 -12.94 -18.44
N LEU A 207 4.60 -12.69 -19.75
CA LEU A 207 4.76 -11.34 -20.32
C LEU A 207 3.48 -10.55 -20.02
N ARG A 208 3.42 -9.93 -18.85
CA ARG A 208 2.44 -8.87 -18.58
C ARG A 208 3.10 -7.53 -18.90
N PHE A 209 2.34 -6.58 -19.46
CA PHE A 209 2.88 -5.41 -20.15
C PHE A 209 2.95 -4.15 -19.28
N PRO A 210 4.12 -3.64 -18.82
CA PRO A 210 5.45 -4.07 -19.20
C PRO A 210 6.02 -5.15 -18.27
N SER A 211 6.91 -5.96 -18.84
CA SER A 211 7.43 -7.27 -18.39
C SER A 211 7.94 -7.35 -16.94
N SER A 212 7.03 -7.22 -15.99
CA SER A 212 7.26 -7.27 -14.55
C SER A 212 6.18 -8.14 -13.91
N VAL A 213 6.58 -8.83 -12.84
CA VAL A 213 5.83 -9.92 -12.23
C VAL A 213 5.53 -9.55 -10.79
N CYS A 214 4.28 -9.69 -10.38
CA CYS A 214 3.91 -9.35 -9.01
C CYS A 214 4.50 -10.32 -7.99
N CYS A 215 4.90 -9.79 -6.84
CA CYS A 215 5.20 -10.60 -5.66
C CYS A 215 4.44 -10.06 -4.43
N PRO A 216 3.40 -10.78 -3.96
CA PRO A 216 2.60 -10.34 -2.82
C PRO A 216 3.39 -10.12 -1.51
N PHE A 217 4.54 -10.78 -1.35
CA PHE A 217 5.45 -10.54 -0.23
C PHE A 217 5.83 -9.06 -0.08
N LEU A 218 6.00 -8.36 -1.20
CA LEU A 218 6.34 -6.93 -1.19
C LEU A 218 5.18 -6.10 -0.62
N GLN A 219 3.92 -6.43 -0.91
CA GLN A 219 2.77 -5.74 -0.30
C GLN A 219 2.65 -6.06 1.20
N ASN A 220 2.89 -7.31 1.58
CA ASN A 220 2.76 -7.78 2.97
C ASN A 220 3.82 -7.19 3.92
N THR A 221 4.90 -6.65 3.37
CA THR A 221 6.04 -6.13 4.14
C THR A 221 6.08 -4.59 4.20
N LEU A 222 5.10 -3.90 3.61
CA LEU A 222 4.91 -2.48 3.88
C LEU A 222 4.75 -2.21 5.39
N ASN A 223 5.23 -1.09 5.91
CA ASN A 223 5.78 0.08 5.18
C ASN A 223 7.31 0.09 5.07
N ASP A 224 8.00 -0.80 5.78
CA ASP A 224 9.47 -0.91 5.80
C ASP A 224 9.97 -2.06 4.93
N ASN A 225 10.03 -1.89 3.60
CA ASN A 225 10.44 -2.95 2.67
C ASN A 225 11.33 -2.48 1.51
N TYR A 226 11.97 -1.33 1.66
CA TYR A 226 13.03 -0.91 0.75
C TYR A 226 14.27 -1.78 0.89
N PHE A 227 14.95 -2.00 -0.24
CA PHE A 227 16.07 -2.92 -0.37
C PHE A 227 15.86 -4.27 0.35
N PRO A 228 14.83 -5.05 -0.03
CA PRO A 228 14.60 -6.36 0.57
C PRO A 228 15.86 -7.24 0.39
N PHE A 229 16.22 -8.03 1.39
CA PHE A 229 17.35 -8.95 1.25
C PHE A 229 16.96 -10.08 0.30
N VAL A 230 17.64 -10.18 -0.84
CA VAL A 230 17.40 -11.23 -1.84
C VAL A 230 18.69 -12.03 -2.03
N ILE A 231 18.67 -13.31 -1.67
CA ILE A 231 19.83 -14.19 -1.69
C ILE A 231 19.49 -15.47 -2.46
N THR A 232 20.24 -15.78 -3.52
CA THR A 232 20.09 -17.04 -4.28
C THR A 232 20.52 -18.25 -3.45
N LEU A 233 19.76 -19.34 -3.47
CA LEU A 233 20.01 -20.55 -2.68
C LEU A 233 20.54 -21.71 -3.55
N PRO A 234 21.28 -22.67 -2.96
CA PRO A 234 21.81 -23.86 -3.64
C PRO A 234 20.78 -24.74 -4.36
N ASP A 235 19.49 -24.66 -3.99
CA ASP A 235 18.39 -25.38 -4.65
C ASP A 235 17.79 -24.62 -5.85
N GLY A 236 18.24 -23.40 -6.12
CA GLY A 236 17.75 -22.53 -7.18
C GLY A 236 16.60 -21.60 -6.79
N ASN A 237 16.15 -21.64 -5.53
CA ASN A 237 15.18 -20.70 -4.98
C ASN A 237 15.90 -19.45 -4.41
N LEU A 238 15.12 -18.47 -3.95
CA LEU A 238 15.60 -17.25 -3.31
C LEU A 238 15.17 -17.22 -1.85
N PHE A 239 16.09 -16.90 -0.94
CA PHE A 239 15.73 -16.38 0.38
C PHE A 239 15.40 -14.90 0.22
N ILE A 240 14.21 -14.49 0.69
CA ILE A 240 13.76 -13.10 0.66
C ILE A 240 13.36 -12.69 2.08
N ALA A 241 13.86 -11.53 2.54
CA ALA A 241 13.46 -10.95 3.82
C ALA A 241 13.29 -9.42 3.72
N ALA A 242 12.24 -8.90 4.35
CA ALA A 242 11.95 -7.47 4.43
C ALA A 242 11.07 -7.17 5.64
N ASN A 243 11.16 -5.96 6.19
CA ASN A 243 10.48 -5.55 7.42
C ASN A 243 10.77 -6.53 8.58
N THR A 244 9.81 -7.36 8.92
CA THR A 244 9.86 -8.39 9.97
C THR A 244 9.54 -9.78 9.42
N GLN A 245 9.48 -9.96 8.10
CA GLN A 245 9.06 -11.22 7.46
C GLN A 245 10.16 -11.79 6.56
N ALA A 246 10.11 -13.10 6.34
CA ALA A 246 11.02 -13.80 5.45
C ALA A 246 10.33 -15.00 4.77
N MET A 247 10.80 -15.37 3.58
CA MET A 247 10.30 -16.50 2.80
C MET A 247 11.38 -17.16 1.94
N ILE A 248 11.07 -18.37 1.44
CA ILE A 248 11.76 -19.01 0.31
C ILE A 248 10.85 -18.92 -0.92
N PHE A 249 11.38 -18.34 -1.99
CA PHE A 249 10.63 -17.96 -3.20
C PHE A 249 11.22 -18.59 -4.46
N ASP A 250 10.36 -19.21 -5.27
CA ASP A 250 10.69 -19.71 -6.60
C ASP A 250 10.33 -18.64 -7.63
N TRP A 251 11.37 -17.96 -8.12
CA TRP A 251 11.25 -16.88 -9.09
C TRP A 251 10.79 -17.33 -10.48
N LYS A 252 10.98 -18.61 -10.83
CA LYS A 252 10.60 -19.16 -12.14
C LYS A 252 9.11 -19.42 -12.22
N THR A 253 8.53 -19.89 -11.12
CA THR A 253 7.11 -20.21 -11.03
C THR A 253 6.27 -19.12 -10.37
N ASN A 254 6.91 -18.05 -9.89
CA ASN A 254 6.31 -16.97 -9.12
C ASN A 254 5.56 -17.49 -7.88
N LYS A 255 6.21 -18.32 -7.08
CA LYS A 255 5.58 -18.96 -5.91
C LYS A 255 6.41 -18.81 -4.66
N GLU A 256 5.74 -18.45 -3.58
CA GLU A 256 6.26 -18.70 -2.24
C GLU A 256 6.30 -20.21 -2.01
N VAL A 257 7.50 -20.78 -2.00
CA VAL A 257 7.71 -22.21 -1.75
C VAL A 257 7.52 -22.49 -0.27
N ARG A 258 7.93 -21.55 0.59
CA ARG A 258 7.85 -21.69 2.04
C ARG A 258 7.87 -20.35 2.75
N SER A 259 6.89 -20.14 3.62
CA SER A 259 6.92 -19.06 4.60
C SER A 259 7.89 -19.39 5.73
N LEU A 260 8.69 -18.41 6.18
CA LEU A 260 9.59 -18.56 7.31
C LEU A 260 9.05 -17.81 8.53
N PRO A 261 9.40 -18.22 9.76
CA PRO A 261 9.09 -17.43 10.95
C PRO A 261 9.55 -15.97 10.80
N GLY A 262 8.76 -15.02 11.29
CA GLY A 262 9.13 -13.61 11.28
C GLY A 262 10.41 -13.34 12.08
N ILE A 263 11.07 -12.22 11.77
CA ILE A 263 12.26 -11.74 12.48
C ILE A 263 11.89 -11.51 13.97
N PRO A 264 12.59 -12.16 14.92
CA PRO A 264 12.28 -12.06 16.34
C PRO A 264 12.38 -10.64 16.91
N ASN A 265 11.73 -10.45 18.07
CA ASN A 265 11.83 -9.26 18.93
C ASN A 265 11.37 -7.93 18.31
N GLY A 266 10.56 -7.98 17.23
CA GLY A 266 10.01 -6.78 16.60
C GLY A 266 11.06 -5.92 15.89
N VAL A 267 12.22 -6.50 15.57
CA VAL A 267 13.30 -5.82 14.86
C VAL A 267 12.97 -5.76 13.38
N ARG A 268 12.82 -4.54 12.87
CA ARG A 268 12.74 -4.21 11.46
C ARG A 268 14.13 -4.17 10.84
N ILE A 269 14.26 -4.70 9.63
CA ILE A 269 15.53 -4.97 8.98
C ILE A 269 15.73 -4.26 7.64
N SER A 270 14.69 -3.60 7.11
CA SER A 270 14.72 -2.95 5.80
C SER A 270 15.04 -1.47 5.92
N ALA A 271 15.41 -0.82 4.82
CA ALA A 271 15.65 0.63 4.84
C ALA A 271 14.32 1.39 5.04
N PRO A 272 14.29 2.45 5.88
CA PRO A 272 15.42 3.17 6.50
C PRO A 272 15.93 2.58 7.83
N LEU A 273 15.30 1.51 8.32
CA LEU A 273 15.63 0.81 9.58
C LEU A 273 16.66 -0.32 9.39
N SER A 274 17.55 -0.19 8.41
CA SER A 274 18.23 -1.33 7.78
C SER A 274 19.19 -2.09 8.70
N ALA A 275 19.00 -3.40 8.79
CA ALA A 275 20.02 -4.36 9.22
C ALA A 275 20.99 -4.65 8.06
N GLY A 276 22.06 -5.41 8.33
CA GLY A 276 22.89 -6.02 7.28
C GLY A 276 22.68 -7.53 7.22
N ALA A 277 22.83 -8.13 6.04
CA ALA A 277 22.63 -9.56 5.83
C ALA A 277 23.72 -10.21 4.96
N THR A 278 23.99 -11.49 5.18
CA THR A 278 24.89 -12.28 4.32
C THR A 278 24.53 -13.77 4.33
N LEU A 279 24.89 -14.48 3.26
CA LEU A 279 24.88 -15.93 3.21
C LEU A 279 26.22 -16.45 3.77
N LEU A 280 26.15 -17.26 4.83
CA LEU A 280 27.35 -17.88 5.40
C LEU A 280 28.03 -18.83 4.39
N PRO A 281 29.34 -19.06 4.52
CA PRO A 281 30.13 -19.87 3.59
C PRO A 281 29.47 -21.19 3.14
N LEU A 282 29.42 -21.42 1.83
CA LEU A 282 29.02 -22.71 1.26
C LEU A 282 30.27 -23.52 0.95
N THR A 283 30.49 -24.65 1.62
CA THR A 283 31.74 -25.42 1.47
C THR A 283 31.49 -26.91 1.27
N PRO A 284 32.45 -27.68 0.73
CA PRO A 284 32.33 -29.13 0.67
C PRO A 284 32.07 -29.76 2.04
N GLU A 285 32.66 -29.22 3.11
CA GLU A 285 32.58 -29.75 4.48
C GLU A 285 31.19 -29.61 5.09
N ASN A 286 30.47 -28.54 4.77
CA ASN A 286 29.08 -28.35 5.17
C ASN A 286 28.07 -28.82 4.10
N ASN A 287 28.54 -29.54 3.09
CA ASN A 287 27.74 -30.00 1.95
C ASN A 287 26.98 -28.87 1.26
N TYR A 288 27.59 -27.68 1.18
CA TYR A 288 27.02 -26.47 0.61
C TYR A 288 25.64 -26.10 1.22
N THR A 289 25.45 -26.37 2.52
CA THR A 289 24.18 -26.09 3.20
C THR A 289 24.00 -24.58 3.40
N PRO A 290 22.90 -23.97 2.91
CA PRO A 290 22.68 -22.53 3.05
C PRO A 290 22.30 -22.15 4.47
N GLU A 291 22.90 -21.08 4.97
CA GLU A 291 22.57 -20.47 6.25
C GLU A 291 22.72 -18.95 6.17
N VAL A 292 21.70 -18.23 6.58
CA VAL A 292 21.66 -16.77 6.51
C VAL A 292 21.97 -16.15 7.87
N LEU A 293 22.66 -15.02 7.88
CA LEU A 293 22.93 -14.18 9.05
C LEU A 293 22.40 -12.77 8.77
N ILE A 294 21.59 -12.24 9.67
CA ILE A 294 21.04 -10.87 9.62
C ILE A 294 21.37 -10.18 10.95
N CYS A 295 21.97 -9.00 10.91
CA CYS A 295 22.50 -8.30 12.07
C CYS A 295 22.15 -6.82 12.08
N GLY A 296 21.68 -6.32 13.22
CA GLY A 296 21.31 -4.93 13.42
C GLY A 296 19.82 -4.66 13.15
N GLY A 297 19.54 -3.42 12.75
CA GLY A 297 18.18 -2.94 12.49
C GLY A 297 17.63 -2.12 13.66
N SER A 298 16.31 -1.98 13.75
CA SER A 298 15.67 -1.16 14.78
C SER A 298 14.30 -1.68 15.19
N THR A 299 13.88 -1.37 16.41
CA THR A 299 12.51 -1.61 16.88
C THR A 299 11.63 -0.36 16.77
N LEU A 300 12.12 0.70 16.11
CA LEU A 300 11.30 1.85 15.74
C LEU A 300 10.10 1.37 14.92
N ASP A 301 8.93 1.94 15.20
CA ASP A 301 7.69 1.57 14.53
C ASP A 301 7.64 2.18 13.11
N ASP A 302 7.06 1.45 12.18
CA ASP A 302 6.92 1.77 10.75
C ASP A 302 5.53 2.36 10.41
N ASP A 303 4.79 2.78 11.45
CA ASP A 303 3.57 3.57 11.30
C ASP A 303 3.88 4.93 10.65
N LEU A 304 3.28 5.19 9.49
CA LEU A 304 3.45 6.41 8.69
C LEU A 304 3.22 7.70 9.50
N ALA A 305 2.39 7.67 10.55
CA ALA A 305 2.16 8.83 11.41
C ALA A 305 3.44 9.29 12.13
N LEU A 306 4.37 8.37 12.43
CA LEU A 306 5.64 8.68 13.09
C LEU A 306 6.68 9.23 12.11
N TRP A 307 6.57 8.92 10.82
CA TRP A 307 7.55 9.30 9.79
C TRP A 307 7.28 10.68 9.18
N GLN A 308 6.57 11.54 9.92
CA GLN A 308 6.41 12.95 9.60
C GLN A 308 7.64 13.77 10.05
N PRO A 309 7.96 14.88 9.36
CA PRO A 309 9.09 15.73 9.73
C PRO A 309 9.08 16.16 11.21
N GLY A 310 10.23 16.01 11.88
CA GLY A 310 10.43 16.46 13.26
C GLY A 310 9.79 15.62 14.38
N ILE A 311 9.28 14.41 14.10
CA ILE A 311 8.66 13.56 15.13
C ILE A 311 9.66 12.62 15.79
N LEU A 312 10.45 11.90 14.97
CA LEU A 312 11.40 10.91 15.46
C LEU A 312 12.61 11.59 16.11
N SER A 313 13.58 10.78 16.56
CA SER A 313 14.82 11.29 17.14
C SER A 313 16.03 10.58 16.60
N SER A 314 17.11 11.33 16.38
CA SER A 314 18.43 10.80 16.03
C SER A 314 19.04 9.95 17.15
N GLN A 315 18.44 10.01 18.35
CA GLN A 315 18.86 9.33 19.57
C GLN A 315 18.08 8.04 19.83
N SER A 316 17.16 7.67 18.93
CA SER A 316 16.38 6.43 19.06
C SER A 316 17.32 5.21 19.03
N PRO A 317 17.25 4.28 19.99
CA PRO A 317 18.20 3.17 20.05
C PRO A 317 18.03 2.22 18.85
N THR A 318 19.16 1.74 18.33
CA THR A 318 19.20 0.66 17.33
C THR A 318 19.38 -0.70 18.00
N SER A 319 19.27 -1.77 17.21
CA SER A 319 19.36 -3.15 17.69
C SER A 319 20.78 -3.71 17.62
N ASP A 320 21.18 -4.47 18.64
CA ASP A 320 22.38 -5.33 18.61
C ASP A 320 22.06 -6.77 18.18
N GLN A 321 20.80 -7.07 17.86
CA GLN A 321 20.37 -8.41 17.49
C GLN A 321 21.06 -8.91 16.23
N CYS A 322 21.51 -10.16 16.26
CA CYS A 322 21.80 -10.96 15.09
C CYS A 322 20.95 -12.23 15.10
N VAL A 323 20.34 -12.55 13.97
CA VAL A 323 19.61 -13.79 13.77
C VAL A 323 20.22 -14.62 12.67
N ARG A 324 20.27 -15.94 12.87
CA ARG A 324 20.67 -16.89 11.83
C ARG A 324 19.75 -18.09 11.74
N MET A 325 19.63 -18.64 10.54
CA MET A 325 18.83 -19.84 10.27
C MET A 325 19.45 -20.66 9.15
N VAL A 326 19.62 -21.96 9.40
CA VAL A 326 19.96 -22.94 8.37
C VAL A 326 18.71 -23.19 7.51
N LEU A 327 18.82 -23.02 6.21
CA LEU A 327 17.68 -23.05 5.28
C LEU A 327 17.44 -24.45 4.69
N ASN A 328 17.35 -25.44 5.58
CA ASN A 328 16.88 -26.80 5.26
C ASN A 328 15.69 -27.16 6.16
N ASP A 329 15.06 -28.32 5.95
CA ASP A 329 13.86 -28.71 6.70
C ASP A 329 14.05 -28.70 8.22
N GLU A 330 15.19 -29.19 8.71
CA GLU A 330 15.51 -29.25 10.14
C GLU A 330 15.79 -27.87 10.73
N GLY A 331 16.58 -27.05 10.04
CA GLY A 331 16.92 -25.69 10.46
C GLY A 331 15.72 -24.76 10.49
N ILE A 332 14.85 -24.84 9.48
CA ILE A 332 13.61 -24.05 9.45
C ILE A 332 12.66 -24.49 10.57
N ALA A 333 12.58 -25.79 10.87
CA ALA A 333 11.79 -26.30 11.98
C ALA A 333 12.35 -25.85 13.35
N ALA A 334 13.66 -25.66 13.47
CA ALA A 334 14.31 -25.13 14.67
C ALA A 334 14.10 -23.61 14.85
N GLY A 335 13.85 -22.88 13.76
CA GLY A 335 13.60 -21.44 13.76
C GLY A 335 14.88 -20.59 13.91
N TRP A 336 14.69 -19.29 14.14
CA TRP A 336 15.78 -18.33 14.29
C TRP A 336 16.61 -18.58 15.54
N GLN A 337 17.94 -18.64 15.38
CA GLN A 337 18.87 -18.51 16.50
C GLN A 337 19.20 -17.03 16.69
N VAL A 338 18.98 -16.52 17.90
CA VAL A 338 19.26 -15.12 18.27
C VAL A 338 20.57 -15.03 19.04
N GLU A 339 21.45 -14.13 18.62
CA GLU A 339 22.68 -13.69 19.32
C GLU A 339 22.73 -12.16 19.33
N HIS A 340 23.69 -11.59 20.07
CA HIS A 340 23.87 -10.14 20.17
C HIS A 340 25.28 -9.76 19.73
N MET A 341 25.36 -8.72 18.90
CA MET A 341 26.59 -8.02 18.58
C MET A 341 27.17 -7.35 19.83
N PRO A 342 28.48 -7.04 19.85
CA PRO A 342 29.09 -6.27 20.93
C PRO A 342 28.51 -4.85 21.08
N GLU A 343 27.99 -4.28 19.98
CA GLU A 343 27.40 -2.94 19.93
C GLU A 343 26.19 -2.95 18.97
N PRO A 344 25.14 -2.16 19.26
CA PRO A 344 23.97 -2.04 18.37
C PRO A 344 24.31 -1.30 17.08
N ARG A 345 23.67 -1.68 15.96
CA ARG A 345 23.92 -1.04 14.67
C ARG A 345 22.69 -0.99 13.78
N ILE A 346 22.56 0.11 13.06
CA ILE A 346 21.80 0.22 11.82
C ILE A 346 22.74 0.59 10.67
N MET A 347 22.37 0.26 9.42
CA MET A 347 23.21 0.48 8.23
C MET A 347 24.57 -0.24 8.30
N ALA A 348 24.62 -1.39 8.98
CA ALA A 348 25.82 -2.21 9.07
C ALA A 348 26.04 -3.02 7.79
N GLU A 349 27.30 -3.25 7.43
CA GLU A 349 27.66 -4.14 6.33
C GLU A 349 28.42 -5.37 6.84
N LEU A 350 28.04 -6.55 6.36
CA LEU A 350 28.62 -7.84 6.73
C LEU A 350 29.53 -8.31 5.61
N ILE A 351 30.85 -8.17 5.79
CA ILE A 351 31.86 -8.48 4.77
C ILE A 351 32.44 -9.88 4.97
N LEU A 352 32.22 -10.78 4.01
CA LEU A 352 32.83 -12.11 4.00
C LEU A 352 34.35 -11.99 3.76
N LEU A 353 35.14 -12.68 4.57
CA LEU A 353 36.58 -12.85 4.37
C LEU A 353 36.89 -14.17 3.66
N PRO A 354 38.02 -14.31 2.94
CA PRO A 354 38.40 -15.56 2.28
C PRO A 354 38.51 -16.76 3.23
N ASP A 355 38.76 -16.51 4.52
CA ASP A 355 38.85 -17.55 5.56
C ASP A 355 37.50 -17.95 6.16
N GLY A 356 36.39 -17.40 5.65
CA GLY A 356 35.03 -17.75 6.05
C GLY A 356 34.47 -16.95 7.22
N ARG A 357 35.25 -16.06 7.85
CA ARG A 357 34.74 -15.15 8.89
C ARG A 357 34.00 -13.97 8.26
N VAL A 358 33.14 -13.31 9.05
CA VAL A 358 32.39 -12.12 8.63
C VAL A 358 32.86 -10.92 9.43
N THR A 359 33.20 -9.82 8.77
CA THR A 359 33.54 -8.55 9.43
C THR A 359 32.36 -7.60 9.32
N ILE A 360 31.86 -7.11 10.46
CA ILE A 360 30.75 -6.17 10.54
C ILE A 360 31.34 -4.76 10.70
N VAL A 361 31.05 -3.89 9.73
CA VAL A 361 31.57 -2.52 9.64
C VAL A 361 30.43 -1.53 9.42
N ASN A 362 30.77 -0.24 9.49
CA ASN A 362 29.84 0.88 9.29
C ASN A 362 28.69 0.91 10.32
N GLY A 363 27.85 1.93 10.21
CA GLY A 363 26.60 2.07 10.93
C GLY A 363 26.61 3.02 12.12
N ALA A 364 25.42 3.16 12.72
CA ALA A 364 25.13 4.06 13.83
C ALA A 364 24.50 3.30 15.01
N HIS A 365 24.77 3.72 16.24
CA HIS A 365 24.14 3.16 17.44
C HIS A 365 22.73 3.74 17.66
N THR A 366 22.44 4.94 17.14
CA THR A 366 21.14 5.60 17.28
C THR A 366 20.62 6.24 16.00
N GLY A 367 19.28 6.34 15.88
CA GLY A 367 18.57 6.94 14.74
C GLY A 367 18.27 5.96 13.62
N PHE A 368 18.21 6.46 12.38
CA PHE A 368 17.90 5.67 11.18
C PHE A 368 18.56 6.27 9.92
N GLY A 369 18.54 5.51 8.83
CA GLY A 369 19.17 5.90 7.56
C GLY A 369 18.31 6.89 6.78
N SER A 370 18.78 8.13 6.64
CA SER A 370 18.09 9.20 5.93
C SER A 370 19.05 10.36 5.64
N SER A 371 18.70 11.20 4.66
CA SER A 371 19.42 12.43 4.34
C SER A 371 18.62 13.68 4.69
N GLY A 372 19.30 14.71 5.19
CA GLY A 372 18.75 16.07 5.28
C GLY A 372 18.23 16.50 6.65
N GLY A 373 18.21 15.61 7.65
CA GLY A 373 17.91 15.96 9.04
C GLY A 373 16.46 16.38 9.27
N THR A 374 15.54 15.97 8.40
CA THR A 374 14.18 16.50 8.36
C THR A 374 13.20 15.69 9.21
N PHE A 375 13.48 14.41 9.46
CA PHE A 375 12.52 13.49 10.10
C PHE A 375 12.70 13.40 11.61
N VAL A 376 13.83 13.87 12.12
CA VAL A 376 14.10 13.92 13.56
C VAL A 376 13.93 15.33 14.13
N ARG A 377 13.54 15.43 15.39
CA ARG A 377 13.47 16.71 16.12
C ARG A 377 14.84 17.27 16.53
N ASP A 378 15.86 16.44 16.49
CA ASP A 378 17.21 16.68 17.01
C ASP A 378 18.29 16.21 16.02
N PRO A 379 18.34 16.76 14.79
CA PRO A 379 19.31 16.31 13.79
C PRO A 379 20.73 16.70 14.18
N ILE A 380 21.69 15.87 13.79
CA ILE A 380 23.12 16.16 13.98
C ILE A 380 23.68 16.61 12.63
N GLY A 381 23.81 17.92 12.45
CA GLY A 381 24.01 18.48 11.11
C GLY A 381 22.77 18.23 10.27
N GLN A 382 22.91 17.47 9.19
CA GLN A 382 21.78 16.95 8.39
C GLN A 382 21.59 15.43 8.54
N SER A 383 22.20 14.80 9.54
CA SER A 383 21.99 13.38 9.81
C SER A 383 20.79 13.14 10.73
N ASP A 384 19.95 12.17 10.35
CA ASP A 384 18.89 11.59 11.19
C ASP A 384 19.41 10.43 12.08
N SER A 385 20.72 10.20 12.08
CA SER A 385 21.43 9.22 12.93
C SER A 385 22.61 9.84 13.67
N ASP A 386 22.96 9.24 14.80
CA ASP A 386 24.05 9.69 15.68
C ASP A 386 24.79 8.48 16.29
N HIS A 387 25.83 8.75 17.09
CA HIS A 387 26.69 7.74 17.72
C HIS A 387 27.25 6.72 16.71
N PRO A 388 28.15 7.15 15.80
CA PRO A 388 28.74 6.28 14.80
C PRO A 388 29.46 5.07 15.42
N ALA A 389 29.28 3.89 14.81
CA ALA A 389 29.87 2.65 15.28
C ALA A 389 31.32 2.48 14.76
N PHE A 390 32.28 3.14 15.42
CA PHE A 390 33.66 3.28 14.93
C PHE A 390 34.52 2.00 14.94
N THR A 391 34.23 1.04 15.82
CA THR A 391 35.05 -0.18 15.97
C THR A 391 34.35 -1.33 15.26
N PRO A 392 34.95 -2.00 14.27
CA PRO A 392 34.34 -3.18 13.63
C PRO A 392 34.05 -4.31 14.62
N ALA A 393 33.22 -5.28 14.23
CA ALA A 393 33.09 -6.56 14.91
C ALA A 393 33.49 -7.71 13.98
N LEU A 394 34.09 -8.77 14.53
CA LEU A 394 34.42 -9.98 13.79
C LEU A 394 33.51 -11.11 14.27
N TYR A 395 32.91 -11.81 13.31
CA TYR A 395 32.03 -12.95 13.52
C TYR A 395 32.66 -14.23 12.95
N ASP A 396 32.87 -15.21 13.82
CA ASP A 396 33.27 -16.57 13.46
C ASP A 396 32.03 -17.49 13.40
N PRO A 397 31.55 -17.87 12.20
CA PRO A 397 30.35 -18.68 12.06
C PRO A 397 30.49 -20.10 12.63
N THR A 398 31.72 -20.57 12.83
CA THR A 398 32.04 -21.93 13.32
C THR A 398 32.20 -22.00 14.83
N ALA A 399 32.36 -20.86 15.50
CA ALA A 399 32.45 -20.82 16.95
C ALA A 399 31.10 -21.19 17.61
N PRO A 400 31.11 -21.70 18.85
CA PRO A 400 29.87 -21.97 19.59
C PRO A 400 29.04 -20.70 19.83
N LEU A 401 27.72 -20.87 19.98
CA LEU A 401 26.78 -19.81 20.35
C LEU A 401 27.30 -19.00 21.55
N GLY A 402 27.27 -17.67 21.45
CA GLY A 402 27.77 -16.75 22.48
C GLY A 402 29.29 -16.56 22.49
N ARG A 403 30.02 -17.17 21.56
CA ARG A 403 31.47 -17.00 21.37
C ARG A 403 31.85 -16.58 19.94
N ARG A 404 30.85 -16.27 19.11
CA ARG A 404 31.06 -15.96 17.69
C ARG A 404 31.55 -14.53 17.44
N PHE A 405 31.20 -13.57 18.31
CA PHE A 405 31.58 -12.18 18.17
C PHE A 405 32.84 -11.82 18.96
N THR A 406 33.70 -10.98 18.37
CA THR A 406 34.78 -10.29 19.07
C THR A 406 35.07 -8.93 18.45
N GLN A 407 35.47 -7.96 19.29
CA GLN A 407 36.13 -6.72 18.84
C GLN A 407 37.61 -6.67 19.27
N GLU A 408 38.11 -7.75 19.89
CA GLU A 408 39.47 -7.78 20.40
C GLU A 408 40.49 -7.65 19.26
N GLY A 409 41.35 -6.64 19.37
CA GLY A 409 42.41 -6.37 18.39
C GLY A 409 41.92 -5.75 17.07
N LEU A 410 40.65 -5.37 16.95
CA LEU A 410 40.14 -4.59 15.82
C LEU A 410 40.41 -3.09 16.05
N PRO A 411 40.87 -2.34 15.03
CA PRO A 411 41.13 -0.91 15.15
C PRO A 411 39.83 -0.09 15.13
N THR A 412 39.84 1.06 15.80
CA THR A 412 38.75 2.04 15.79
C THR A 412 39.02 3.11 14.73
N SER A 413 38.05 3.38 13.86
CA SER A 413 38.13 4.48 12.90
C SER A 413 37.87 5.84 13.58
N GLU A 414 38.35 6.93 12.98
CA GLU A 414 37.98 8.30 13.35
C GLU A 414 36.95 8.90 12.38
N ILE A 415 36.53 8.14 11.36
CA ILE A 415 35.60 8.59 10.31
C ILE A 415 34.21 7.99 10.56
N PRO A 416 33.16 8.81 10.69
CA PRO A 416 31.79 8.34 10.82
C PRO A 416 31.26 7.78 9.48
N ARG A 417 30.98 6.48 9.44
CA ARG A 417 30.39 5.79 8.28
C ARG A 417 28.90 5.53 8.54
N LEU A 418 28.09 6.57 8.34
CA LEU A 418 26.64 6.58 8.53
C LEU A 418 25.90 6.29 7.20
N TYR A 419 24.72 6.90 6.99
CA TYR A 419 23.93 6.77 5.79
C TYR A 419 24.71 7.10 4.50
N HIS A 420 24.50 6.32 3.44
CA HIS A 420 25.32 6.32 2.22
C HIS A 420 26.81 5.96 2.42
N SER A 421 27.16 5.17 3.43
CA SER A 421 28.46 4.49 3.48
C SER A 421 28.40 3.13 2.77
N THR A 422 29.56 2.69 2.28
CA THR A 422 29.73 1.39 1.61
C THR A 422 31.05 0.74 2.01
N SER A 423 31.13 -0.58 1.82
CA SER A 423 32.34 -1.35 2.04
C SER A 423 32.37 -2.62 1.19
N SER A 424 33.56 -3.06 0.82
CA SER A 424 33.72 -4.30 0.07
C SER A 424 35.10 -4.93 0.30
N LEU A 425 35.17 -6.26 0.18
CA LEU A 425 36.42 -6.97 0.15
C LEU A 425 37.14 -6.67 -1.17
N THR A 426 38.45 -6.50 -1.11
CA THR A 426 39.27 -6.22 -2.30
C THR A 426 39.98 -7.49 -2.77
N PRO A 427 40.44 -7.55 -4.03
CA PRO A 427 41.25 -8.66 -4.54
C PRO A 427 42.53 -8.90 -3.72
N ASN A 428 43.06 -7.85 -3.07
CA ASN A 428 44.20 -7.98 -2.19
C ASN A 428 43.87 -8.64 -0.83
N GLY A 429 42.60 -8.84 -0.49
CA GLY A 429 42.16 -9.40 0.80
C GLY A 429 42.01 -8.37 1.92
N THR A 430 42.15 -7.06 1.63
CA THR A 430 41.79 -5.97 2.55
C THR A 430 40.33 -5.55 2.34
N ILE A 431 39.71 -4.93 3.34
CA ILE A 431 38.36 -4.36 3.24
C ILE A 431 38.48 -2.85 2.97
N LEU A 432 37.83 -2.36 1.91
CA LEU A 432 37.67 -0.95 1.61
C LEU A 432 36.47 -0.39 2.39
N LEU A 433 36.65 0.73 3.09
CA LEU A 433 35.58 1.51 3.73
C LEU A 433 35.49 2.88 3.05
N ALA A 434 34.28 3.27 2.61
CA ALA A 434 34.04 4.48 1.83
C ALA A 434 32.68 5.14 2.20
N GLY A 435 32.43 6.38 1.73
CA GLY A 435 31.28 7.20 2.15
C GLY A 435 31.47 7.79 3.55
N SER A 436 30.54 8.41 4.26
CA SER A 436 29.11 8.53 4.13
C SER A 436 28.68 9.87 3.54
N ASN A 437 27.38 10.01 3.25
CA ASN A 437 26.79 11.29 2.89
C ASN A 437 25.35 11.41 3.42
N PRO A 438 25.15 11.68 4.71
CA PRO A 438 23.82 11.90 5.29
C PRO A 438 23.23 13.28 4.90
N ASN A 439 23.86 14.05 4.02
CA ASN A 439 23.45 15.42 3.70
C ASN A 439 22.57 15.45 2.43
N LEU A 440 21.83 16.55 2.20
CA LEU A 440 21.07 16.77 0.95
C LEU A 440 21.98 17.09 -0.23
N ASP A 441 23.08 17.78 0.01
CA ASP A 441 24.11 18.16 -0.98
C ASP A 441 25.49 18.10 -0.31
N VAL A 442 26.55 18.47 -1.03
CA VAL A 442 27.92 18.45 -0.52
C VAL A 442 28.09 19.41 0.65
N GLU A 443 28.57 18.88 1.77
CA GLU A 443 28.58 19.61 3.02
C GLU A 443 29.81 19.29 3.89
N THR A 444 30.19 20.24 4.75
CA THR A 444 31.45 20.22 5.51
C THR A 444 31.28 20.30 7.03
N HIS A 445 30.05 20.44 7.53
CA HIS A 445 29.76 20.40 8.96
C HIS A 445 29.83 18.98 9.54
N LEU A 446 29.50 18.81 10.82
CA LEU A 446 29.55 17.52 11.51
C LEU A 446 28.75 16.45 10.75
N TYR A 447 29.38 15.30 10.50
CA TYR A 447 28.96 14.30 9.51
C TYR A 447 28.98 14.84 8.07
N PRO A 448 30.17 15.30 7.60
CA PRO A 448 30.31 15.91 6.28
C PRO A 448 30.13 14.86 5.18
N THR A 449 29.97 15.32 3.94
CA THR A 449 30.14 14.45 2.78
C THR A 449 31.56 13.90 2.78
N GLU A 450 31.69 12.60 2.97
CA GLU A 450 32.97 11.95 3.21
C GLU A 450 33.45 11.19 1.98
N TYR A 451 34.66 11.55 1.56
CA TYR A 451 35.30 11.02 0.37
C TYR A 451 36.59 10.27 0.68
N ARG A 452 37.11 10.36 1.90
CA ARG A 452 38.34 9.68 2.33
C ARG A 452 38.09 8.20 2.44
N LEU A 453 39.07 7.44 1.97
CA LEU A 453 39.02 5.98 1.97
C LEU A 453 39.81 5.42 3.15
N GLU A 454 39.31 4.36 3.76
CA GLU A 454 40.06 3.56 4.73
C GLU A 454 40.18 2.10 4.29
N TRP A 455 41.29 1.47 4.68
CA TRP A 455 41.65 0.11 4.32
C TRP A 455 41.85 -0.71 5.59
N LEU A 456 40.86 -1.53 5.94
CA LEU A 456 40.93 -2.45 7.06
C LEU A 456 41.60 -3.75 6.63
N SER A 457 42.74 -4.05 7.24
CA SER A 457 43.60 -5.18 6.89
C SER A 457 43.51 -6.29 7.93
N PRO A 458 43.05 -7.49 7.55
CA PRO A 458 43.05 -8.65 8.43
C PRO A 458 44.45 -9.15 8.78
N PRO A 459 44.64 -9.91 9.88
CA PRO A 459 45.95 -10.37 10.34
C PRO A 459 46.75 -11.17 9.31
N TYR A 460 46.07 -11.86 8.38
CA TYR A 460 46.73 -12.60 7.32
C TYR A 460 47.55 -11.71 6.37
N MET A 461 47.28 -10.40 6.32
CA MET A 461 48.02 -9.46 5.48
C MET A 461 49.48 -9.29 5.92
N GLY A 462 49.80 -9.61 7.18
CA GLY A 462 51.15 -9.58 7.73
C GLY A 462 51.91 -10.91 7.64
N LYS A 463 51.38 -11.91 6.94
CA LYS A 463 51.97 -13.26 6.82
C LYS A 463 52.52 -13.50 5.40
N PRO A 464 53.48 -14.44 5.21
CA PRO A 464 53.81 -14.92 3.87
C PRO A 464 52.57 -15.52 3.20
N ARG A 465 52.21 -15.04 2.01
CA ARG A 465 50.97 -15.41 1.31
C ARG A 465 51.29 -16.39 0.17
N PRO A 466 50.41 -17.37 -0.10
CA PRO A 466 50.54 -18.21 -1.28
C PRO A 466 50.36 -17.39 -2.56
N THR A 467 50.98 -17.85 -3.65
CA THR A 467 50.75 -17.31 -5.00
C THR A 467 50.44 -18.45 -5.96
N TYR A 468 49.85 -18.13 -7.11
CA TYR A 468 49.54 -19.14 -8.13
C TYR A 468 49.57 -18.54 -9.53
N THR A 469 49.81 -19.39 -10.53
CA THR A 469 49.80 -18.99 -11.95
C THR A 469 49.14 -20.07 -12.81
N GLY A 470 48.59 -19.66 -13.96
CA GLY A 470 47.90 -20.57 -14.87
C GLY A 470 46.41 -20.76 -14.60
N LEU A 471 45.81 -19.92 -13.76
CA LEU A 471 44.34 -19.87 -13.62
C LEU A 471 43.71 -19.51 -14.99
N PRO A 472 42.77 -20.32 -15.51
CA PRO A 472 42.11 -19.99 -16.76
C PRO A 472 41.17 -18.78 -16.58
N LYS A 473 41.00 -18.00 -17.66
CA LYS A 473 40.07 -16.85 -17.67
C LYS A 473 38.63 -17.24 -17.41
N THR A 474 38.26 -18.48 -17.74
CA THR A 474 36.93 -19.05 -17.55
C THR A 474 37.05 -20.53 -17.19
N PHE A 475 36.21 -21.05 -16.29
CA PHE A 475 36.04 -22.49 -16.13
C PHE A 475 34.62 -22.86 -15.71
N ASP A 476 34.20 -24.05 -16.10
CA ASP A 476 32.81 -24.50 -15.97
C ASP A 476 32.55 -25.27 -14.67
N TYR A 477 31.28 -25.55 -14.40
CA TYR A 477 30.83 -26.35 -13.26
C TYR A 477 31.40 -27.77 -13.32
N ASN A 478 31.85 -28.29 -12.17
CA ASN A 478 32.54 -29.59 -12.03
C ASN A 478 33.80 -29.76 -12.90
N ALA A 479 34.27 -28.72 -13.59
CA ALA A 479 35.49 -28.80 -14.39
C ALA A 479 36.69 -28.99 -13.47
N LYS A 480 37.57 -29.92 -13.80
CA LYS A 480 38.86 -30.06 -13.11
C LYS A 480 39.88 -29.15 -13.79
N ILE A 481 40.35 -28.15 -13.05
CA ILE A 481 41.42 -27.24 -13.48
C ILE A 481 42.66 -27.51 -12.63
N THR A 482 43.84 -27.42 -13.24
CA THR A 482 45.10 -27.55 -12.52
C THR A 482 45.95 -26.32 -12.81
N PHE A 483 46.44 -25.67 -11.76
CA PHE A 483 47.32 -24.51 -11.86
C PHE A 483 48.52 -24.66 -10.92
N GLU A 484 49.58 -23.90 -11.18
CA GLU A 484 50.81 -23.94 -10.40
C GLU A 484 50.64 -23.08 -9.16
N VAL A 485 51.16 -23.56 -8.02
CA VAL A 485 51.11 -22.86 -6.73
C VAL A 485 52.51 -22.73 -6.15
N ASP A 486 52.78 -21.58 -5.54
CA ASP A 486 53.92 -21.35 -4.67
C ASP A 486 53.40 -21.11 -3.26
N LEU A 487 53.74 -22.02 -2.35
CA LEU A 487 53.19 -22.07 -1.00
C LEU A 487 54.25 -21.61 0.02
N PRO A 488 53.85 -20.87 1.07
CA PRO A 488 54.73 -20.59 2.18
C PRO A 488 55.39 -21.84 2.75
N THR A 489 56.67 -21.74 3.12
CA THR A 489 57.41 -22.85 3.72
C THR A 489 56.68 -23.41 4.93
N GLY A 490 56.39 -24.72 4.90
CA GLY A 490 55.71 -25.41 5.99
C GLY A 490 54.19 -25.42 5.90
N ALA A 491 53.59 -24.92 4.82
CA ALA A 491 52.14 -24.97 4.63
C ALA A 491 51.61 -26.43 4.63
N GLU A 492 50.60 -26.70 5.46
CA GLU A 492 50.00 -28.03 5.62
C GLU A 492 48.60 -28.09 5.02
N ASN A 493 47.74 -27.13 5.33
CA ASN A 493 46.36 -27.08 4.87
C ASN A 493 46.22 -26.10 3.71
N VAL A 494 45.89 -26.61 2.52
CA VAL A 494 45.66 -25.81 1.32
C VAL A 494 44.23 -26.00 0.85
N SER A 495 43.50 -24.89 0.73
CA SER A 495 42.13 -24.87 0.21
C SER A 495 41.94 -23.78 -0.83
N VAL A 496 40.84 -23.84 -1.56
CA VAL A 496 40.48 -22.84 -2.57
C VAL A 496 39.05 -22.38 -2.32
N VAL A 497 38.86 -21.07 -2.33
CA VAL A 497 37.53 -20.46 -2.31
C VAL A 497 37.38 -19.57 -3.54
N ILE A 498 36.15 -19.47 -4.03
CA ILE A 498 35.73 -18.47 -4.99
C ILE A 498 34.79 -17.50 -4.31
N MET A 499 34.98 -16.21 -4.57
CA MET A 499 34.19 -15.17 -3.95
C MET A 499 33.56 -14.27 -5.00
N ASP A 500 32.29 -13.95 -4.78
CA ASP A 500 31.65 -12.79 -5.38
C ASP A 500 31.73 -11.64 -4.36
N PHE A 501 32.25 -10.49 -4.79
CA PHE A 501 32.33 -9.30 -3.95
C PHE A 501 31.07 -8.45 -4.03
N GLY A 502 30.14 -8.75 -4.94
CA GLY A 502 28.82 -8.14 -4.96
C GLY A 502 28.78 -6.66 -5.31
N PHE A 503 27.66 -6.05 -4.92
CA PHE A 503 27.35 -4.63 -5.06
C PHE A 503 26.83 -4.10 -3.72
N ALA A 504 27.42 -3.02 -3.22
CA ALA A 504 27.16 -2.47 -1.89
C ALA A 504 26.48 -1.11 -1.95
N THR A 505 25.38 -0.93 -1.20
CA THR A 505 24.72 0.36 -0.99
C THR A 505 23.76 0.30 0.21
N HIS A 506 23.54 1.41 0.93
CA HIS A 506 22.51 1.53 1.98
C HIS A 506 22.53 0.43 3.07
N GLY A 507 23.70 -0.15 3.39
CA GLY A 507 23.80 -1.28 4.33
C GLY A 507 23.40 -2.64 3.75
N VAL A 508 23.13 -2.71 2.45
CA VAL A 508 22.76 -3.93 1.71
C VAL A 508 23.87 -4.31 0.76
N HIS A 509 24.27 -5.59 0.81
CA HIS A 509 25.39 -6.12 0.02
C HIS A 509 24.91 -7.28 -0.86
N MET A 510 24.46 -6.93 -2.07
CA MET A 510 23.85 -7.87 -3.02
C MET A 510 24.91 -8.76 -3.65
N ASP A 511 24.54 -10.01 -3.95
CA ASP A 511 25.37 -11.05 -4.58
C ASP A 511 26.63 -11.53 -3.84
N GLN A 512 27.05 -10.84 -2.77
CA GLN A 512 28.22 -11.24 -1.99
C GLN A 512 28.12 -12.72 -1.56
N ARG A 513 29.14 -13.51 -1.90
CA ARG A 513 29.13 -14.96 -1.68
C ARG A 513 30.53 -15.51 -1.53
N LEU A 514 30.68 -16.52 -0.67
CA LEU A 514 31.88 -17.35 -0.59
C LEU A 514 31.51 -18.82 -0.83
N VAL A 515 32.19 -19.46 -1.78
CA VAL A 515 32.05 -20.90 -2.08
C VAL A 515 33.41 -21.59 -2.01
N GLY A 516 33.52 -22.61 -1.15
CA GLY A 516 34.67 -23.50 -1.10
C GLY A 516 34.67 -24.50 -2.27
N LEU A 517 35.84 -24.74 -2.85
CA LEU A 517 36.02 -25.71 -3.93
C LEU A 517 36.76 -26.95 -3.44
N VAL A 518 36.43 -28.10 -4.02
CA VAL A 518 37.20 -29.34 -3.79
C VAL A 518 38.56 -29.17 -4.44
N SER A 519 39.63 -29.27 -3.65
CA SER A 519 41.01 -29.07 -4.11
C SER A 519 41.93 -30.22 -3.67
N GLU A 520 42.82 -30.63 -4.58
CA GLU A 520 43.81 -31.68 -4.38
C GLU A 520 45.21 -31.10 -4.69
N LEU A 521 46.06 -31.03 -3.67
CA LEU A 521 47.46 -30.61 -3.80
C LEU A 521 48.32 -31.77 -4.28
N SER A 522 49.22 -31.53 -5.24
CA SER A 522 50.17 -32.54 -5.71
C SER A 522 51.15 -32.95 -4.60
N ASP A 523 51.68 -34.18 -4.69
CA ASP A 523 52.66 -34.71 -3.71
C ASP A 523 53.91 -33.81 -3.56
N ASP A 524 54.34 -33.18 -4.65
CA ASP A 524 55.47 -32.24 -4.66
C ASP A 524 55.10 -30.81 -4.22
N LYS A 525 53.82 -30.57 -3.90
CA LYS A 525 53.24 -29.29 -3.47
C LYS A 525 53.38 -28.14 -4.46
N THR A 526 53.59 -28.42 -5.75
CA THR A 526 53.77 -27.40 -6.80
C THR A 526 52.52 -27.14 -7.63
N LYS A 527 51.51 -28.02 -7.56
CA LYS A 527 50.29 -27.93 -8.37
C LYS A 527 49.05 -28.17 -7.52
N LEU A 528 48.00 -27.41 -7.80
CA LEU A 528 46.71 -27.56 -7.17
C LEU A 528 45.67 -27.89 -8.24
N THR A 529 45.02 -29.05 -8.10
CA THR A 529 43.90 -29.43 -8.94
C THR A 529 42.61 -29.09 -8.21
N VAL A 530 41.78 -28.24 -8.81
CA VAL A 530 40.55 -27.74 -8.23
C VAL A 530 39.39 -28.21 -9.10
N THR A 531 38.30 -28.64 -8.46
CA THR A 531 37.04 -28.92 -9.14
C THR A 531 36.16 -27.67 -9.02
N GLY A 532 35.68 -27.16 -10.16
CA GLY A 532 34.76 -26.03 -10.20
C GLY A 532 33.48 -26.29 -9.39
N PRO A 533 32.69 -25.24 -9.07
CA PRO A 533 31.52 -25.38 -8.21
C PRO A 533 30.54 -26.43 -8.76
N PRO A 534 29.76 -27.12 -7.89
CA PRO A 534 28.96 -28.26 -8.35
C PRO A 534 27.83 -27.89 -9.31
N SER A 535 27.27 -26.68 -9.20
CA SER A 535 26.16 -26.22 -10.02
C SER A 535 26.08 -24.68 -10.08
N ALA A 536 25.31 -24.19 -11.06
CA ALA A 536 24.99 -22.77 -11.22
C ALA A 536 24.11 -22.19 -10.11
N THR A 537 23.45 -23.02 -9.31
CA THR A 537 22.66 -22.57 -8.15
C THR A 537 23.52 -22.37 -6.90
N ILE A 538 24.64 -23.09 -6.77
CA ILE A 538 25.64 -22.86 -5.70
C ILE A 538 26.49 -21.63 -6.01
N TYR A 539 26.84 -21.39 -7.27
CA TYR A 539 27.52 -20.17 -7.71
C TYR A 539 26.97 -19.73 -9.07
N SER A 540 26.18 -18.66 -9.07
CA SER A 540 25.59 -18.10 -10.29
C SER A 540 26.69 -17.74 -11.30
N PRO A 541 26.54 -18.07 -12.60
CA PRO A 541 27.58 -17.84 -13.60
C PRO A 541 27.94 -16.36 -13.68
N GLY A 542 29.21 -16.04 -13.82
CA GLY A 542 29.70 -14.66 -13.73
C GLY A 542 31.08 -14.53 -13.09
N PRO A 543 31.50 -13.30 -12.76
CA PRO A 543 32.83 -13.05 -12.22
C PRO A 543 33.01 -13.64 -10.83
N ALA A 544 34.17 -14.24 -10.60
CA ALA A 544 34.61 -14.76 -9.33
C ALA A 544 36.07 -14.39 -9.07
N TYR A 545 36.39 -14.12 -7.80
CA TYR A 545 37.77 -13.96 -7.34
C TYR A 545 38.23 -15.26 -6.66
N VAL A 546 39.27 -15.88 -7.22
CA VAL A 546 39.81 -17.14 -6.72
C VAL A 546 40.89 -16.87 -5.67
N PHE A 547 40.71 -17.36 -4.46
CA PHE A 547 41.72 -17.31 -3.41
C PHE A 547 42.23 -18.72 -3.11
N VAL A 548 43.56 -18.88 -3.10
CA VAL A 548 44.22 -20.05 -2.52
C VAL A 548 44.55 -19.69 -1.08
N LEU A 549 44.12 -20.51 -0.14
CA LEU A 549 44.44 -20.35 1.28
C LEU A 549 45.49 -21.38 1.67
N ALA A 550 46.54 -20.93 2.34
CA ALA A 550 47.53 -21.78 3.00
C ALA A 550 47.45 -21.52 4.51
N ASP A 551 46.98 -22.48 5.28
CA ASP A 551 46.78 -22.40 6.73
C ASP A 551 46.00 -21.14 7.18
N GLY A 552 44.95 -20.80 6.43
CA GLY A 552 44.11 -19.63 6.68
C GLY A 552 44.66 -18.29 6.16
N VAL A 553 45.79 -18.29 5.45
CA VAL A 553 46.36 -17.11 4.79
C VAL A 553 46.00 -17.10 3.29
N PRO A 554 45.19 -16.14 2.80
CA PRO A 554 44.79 -16.10 1.40
C PRO A 554 45.88 -15.47 0.50
N SER A 555 45.95 -15.95 -0.74
CA SER A 555 46.66 -15.34 -1.85
C SER A 555 46.07 -13.98 -2.24
N PHE A 556 46.64 -13.31 -3.25
CA PHE A 556 45.88 -12.33 -4.03
C PHE A 556 44.73 -13.06 -4.77
N GLY A 557 43.56 -12.45 -4.85
CA GLY A 557 42.39 -12.97 -5.53
C GLY A 557 42.44 -12.61 -7.01
N SER A 558 42.57 -13.60 -7.89
CA SER A 558 42.56 -13.35 -9.34
C SER A 558 41.17 -13.55 -9.91
N LYS A 559 40.76 -12.68 -10.83
CA LYS A 559 39.43 -12.69 -11.44
C LYS A 559 39.35 -13.77 -12.52
N THR A 560 38.26 -14.53 -12.52
CA THR A 560 37.87 -15.50 -13.56
C THR A 560 36.36 -15.41 -13.79
N LEU A 561 35.84 -16.02 -14.85
CA LEU A 561 34.39 -16.24 -15.00
C LEU A 561 34.05 -17.71 -14.73
N ILE A 562 33.08 -17.91 -13.85
CA ILE A 562 32.46 -19.23 -13.64
C ILE A 562 31.39 -19.44 -14.70
N GLY A 563 31.42 -20.62 -15.34
CA GLY A 563 30.58 -20.97 -16.48
C GLY A 563 31.27 -20.67 -17.82
N THR A 564 30.48 -20.46 -18.87
CA THR A 564 31.00 -20.34 -20.25
C THR A 564 31.48 -18.92 -20.60
N GLY A 565 31.18 -17.92 -19.78
CA GLY A 565 31.41 -16.50 -20.08
C GLY A 565 30.51 -15.93 -21.19
N ALA A 566 29.49 -16.70 -21.62
CA ALA A 566 28.49 -16.21 -22.56
C ALA A 566 27.59 -15.15 -21.92
N GLN A 567 27.00 -14.29 -22.75
CA GLN A 567 25.91 -13.41 -22.33
C GLN A 567 24.76 -14.24 -21.75
N PRO A 568 24.01 -13.71 -20.77
CA PRO A 568 22.78 -14.35 -20.34
C PRO A 568 21.79 -14.42 -21.51
N PRO A 569 20.83 -15.35 -21.46
CA PRO A 569 19.78 -15.43 -22.47
C PRO A 569 19.06 -14.09 -22.62
N LEU A 570 18.92 -13.62 -23.86
CA LEU A 570 18.09 -12.47 -24.21
C LEU A 570 16.82 -12.98 -24.89
N ASP A 571 15.69 -12.58 -24.35
CA ASP A 571 14.40 -12.75 -25.00
C ASP A 571 14.08 -11.48 -25.81
N GLU A 572 14.19 -11.57 -27.14
CA GLU A 572 13.97 -10.43 -28.02
C GLU A 572 12.53 -9.93 -27.98
N ASP A 573 11.54 -10.80 -27.77
CA ASP A 573 10.14 -10.43 -27.67
C ASP A 573 9.87 -9.71 -26.34
N ALA A 574 10.47 -10.16 -25.24
CA ALA A 574 10.40 -9.48 -23.94
C ALA A 574 11.06 -8.09 -24.01
N LEU A 575 12.24 -7.98 -24.63
CA LEU A 575 12.90 -6.70 -24.82
C LEU A 575 12.07 -5.76 -25.69
N ALA A 576 11.51 -6.25 -26.80
CA ALA A 576 10.62 -5.46 -27.65
C ALA A 576 9.38 -4.99 -26.89
N ASN A 577 8.82 -5.83 -26.01
CA ASN A 577 7.70 -5.48 -25.13
C ASN A 577 8.06 -4.31 -24.21
N VAL A 578 9.19 -4.40 -23.49
CA VAL A 578 9.68 -3.34 -22.59
C VAL A 578 9.91 -2.01 -23.33
N LEU A 579 10.41 -2.06 -24.57
CA LEU A 579 10.69 -0.84 -25.35
C LEU A 579 9.45 -0.26 -26.05
N SER A 580 8.38 -1.03 -26.22
CA SER A 580 7.16 -0.61 -26.93
C SER A 580 6.27 0.37 -26.13
N SER A 581 6.43 0.46 -24.81
CA SER A 581 5.77 1.44 -23.93
C SER A 581 6.77 2.29 -23.18
N LEU A 582 6.42 3.54 -22.88
CA LEU A 582 7.14 4.32 -21.86
C LEU A 582 7.18 3.57 -20.52
N PRO A 583 8.22 3.78 -19.69
CA PRO A 583 8.22 3.25 -18.34
C PRO A 583 7.03 3.85 -17.60
N LEU A 584 6.25 3.03 -16.92
CA LEU A 584 4.96 3.45 -16.39
C LEU A 584 5.12 4.01 -14.97
N TYR A 585 4.53 5.19 -14.72
CA TYR A 585 4.07 5.56 -13.38
C TYR A 585 2.97 4.55 -12.95
N TRP A 586 2.83 4.28 -11.65
CA TRP A 586 1.98 3.20 -11.13
C TRP A 586 0.50 3.31 -11.52
N ASP A 587 0.00 4.54 -11.70
CA ASP A 587 -1.33 4.83 -12.24
C ASP A 587 -1.58 4.19 -13.62
N LYS A 588 -0.54 4.13 -14.47
CA LYS A 588 -0.60 3.50 -15.79
C LYS A 588 -0.22 2.02 -15.76
N TRP A 589 0.62 1.60 -14.81
CA TRP A 589 1.03 0.19 -14.65
C TRP A 589 -0.11 -0.69 -14.11
N THR A 590 -0.86 -0.22 -13.11
CA THR A 590 -2.06 -0.88 -12.55
C THR A 590 -3.15 -1.06 -13.60
N THR A 591 -3.34 -0.05 -14.46
CA THR A 591 -4.24 -0.12 -15.63
C THR A 591 -3.85 -1.24 -16.61
N ALA A 592 -2.58 -1.67 -16.64
CA ALA A 592 -2.05 -2.69 -17.56
C ALA A 592 -1.79 -4.08 -16.91
N HIS A 593 -1.80 -4.22 -15.58
CA HIS A 593 -1.52 -5.49 -14.85
C HIS A 593 -2.46 -5.73 -13.66
N PRO A 594 -3.74 -6.00 -13.90
CA PRO A 594 -4.69 -6.40 -12.87
C PRO A 594 -4.34 -7.70 -12.14
N ALA A 595 -3.26 -8.39 -12.51
CA ALA A 595 -2.81 -9.62 -11.86
C ALA A 595 -1.74 -9.43 -10.78
N CYS A 596 -1.24 -8.21 -10.60
CA CYS A 596 -0.66 -7.88 -9.30
C CYS A 596 -1.72 -7.81 -8.20
N ASP A 597 -2.97 -7.58 -8.61
CA ASP A 597 -4.17 -7.67 -7.79
C ASP A 597 -4.83 -9.07 -7.89
N GLY A 598 -4.19 -10.03 -8.59
CA GLY A 598 -4.84 -11.24 -9.12
C GLY A 598 -4.12 -12.58 -8.91
N ASP A 599 -3.11 -12.65 -8.02
CA ASP A 599 -2.76 -13.92 -7.37
C ASP A 599 -2.73 -13.71 -5.85
N THR A 600 -3.88 -14.03 -5.27
CA THR A 600 -4.26 -14.06 -3.86
C THR A 600 -3.12 -14.45 -2.90
N PHE A 601 -2.54 -13.47 -2.21
CA PHE A 601 -2.18 -13.63 -0.79
C PHE A 601 -3.18 -12.82 0.04
N GLN A 602 -4.23 -13.52 0.45
CA GLN A 602 -4.89 -13.41 1.76
C GLN A 602 -4.84 -12.04 2.48
N ARG A 603 -5.38 -10.98 1.87
CA ARG A 603 -6.06 -9.89 2.61
C ARG A 603 -7.58 -9.84 2.39
N SER A 604 -8.18 -10.96 1.97
CA SER A 604 -9.64 -11.10 2.04
C SER A 604 -10.06 -12.57 2.02
N GLU A 605 -9.79 -13.30 3.10
CA GLU A 605 -10.54 -14.54 3.34
C GLU A 605 -11.99 -14.29 3.80
N HIS A 606 -12.45 -13.04 3.87
CA HIS A 606 -13.67 -12.73 4.63
C HIS A 606 -14.73 -11.92 3.87
N ASN A 607 -14.57 -11.61 2.58
CA ASN A 607 -15.72 -11.20 1.76
C ASN A 607 -16.40 -12.47 1.18
N PRO A 608 -17.63 -12.81 1.59
CA PRO A 608 -18.28 -14.06 1.19
C PRO A 608 -18.69 -14.10 -0.28
N LEU A 609 -18.64 -12.97 -1.01
CA LEU A 609 -19.09 -12.86 -2.39
C LEU A 609 -17.94 -12.56 -3.34
N GLN A 610 -17.83 -13.37 -4.38
CA GLN A 610 -16.85 -13.21 -5.45
C GLN A 610 -17.57 -13.17 -6.81
N THR A 611 -17.02 -12.39 -7.75
CA THR A 611 -17.45 -12.32 -9.15
C THR A 611 -16.23 -12.27 -10.04
N ASN A 612 -16.27 -12.92 -11.21
CA ASN A 612 -15.16 -12.91 -12.19
C ASN A 612 -13.74 -13.12 -11.60
N GLY A 613 -13.61 -13.97 -10.58
CA GLY A 613 -12.33 -14.28 -9.95
C GLY A 613 -11.79 -13.25 -8.94
N HIS A 614 -12.57 -12.24 -8.55
CA HIS A 614 -12.22 -11.24 -7.53
C HIS A 614 -13.38 -11.01 -6.54
N VAL A 615 -13.11 -10.35 -5.40
CA VAL A 615 -14.15 -9.99 -4.41
C VAL A 615 -15.17 -9.03 -5.02
N ALA A 616 -16.45 -9.23 -4.74
CA ALA A 616 -17.51 -8.37 -5.27
C ALA A 616 -17.49 -6.98 -4.62
N TRP A 617 -17.55 -5.91 -5.43
CA TRP A 617 -17.59 -4.51 -4.96
C TRP A 617 -19.01 -3.93 -4.85
N GLY A 618 -20.00 -4.70 -5.30
CA GLY A 618 -21.40 -4.43 -5.04
C GLY A 618 -22.15 -5.73 -4.87
N ALA A 619 -23.37 -5.64 -4.36
CA ALA A 619 -24.26 -6.78 -4.21
C ALA A 619 -25.71 -6.37 -4.48
N GLU A 620 -26.46 -7.24 -5.13
CA GLU A 620 -27.91 -7.12 -5.24
C GLU A 620 -28.57 -8.11 -4.27
N LEU A 621 -29.38 -7.58 -3.35
CA LEU A 621 -30.20 -8.35 -2.42
C LEU A 621 -31.61 -8.52 -3.00
N ASN A 622 -32.02 -9.76 -3.23
CA ASN A 622 -33.41 -10.06 -3.51
C ASN A 622 -34.22 -10.05 -2.20
N LEU A 623 -35.09 -9.06 -2.04
CA LEU A 623 -35.86 -8.86 -0.80
C LEU A 623 -36.88 -9.97 -0.50
N VAL A 624 -37.27 -10.77 -1.50
CA VAL A 624 -38.25 -11.86 -1.34
C VAL A 624 -37.57 -13.16 -0.98
N THR A 625 -36.57 -13.58 -1.77
CA THR A 625 -35.84 -14.84 -1.56
C THR A 625 -34.75 -14.71 -0.51
N ARG A 626 -34.37 -13.47 -0.15
CA ARG A 626 -33.23 -13.14 0.72
C ARG A 626 -31.90 -13.67 0.21
N THR A 627 -31.80 -13.88 -1.10
CA THR A 627 -30.56 -14.28 -1.76
C THR A 627 -29.79 -13.04 -2.17
N VAL A 628 -28.48 -13.09 -2.01
CA VAL A 628 -27.56 -12.05 -2.46
C VAL A 628 -26.79 -12.56 -3.67
N ARG A 629 -26.59 -11.71 -4.67
CA ARG A 629 -25.65 -11.96 -5.77
C ARG A 629 -24.64 -10.82 -5.88
N PRO A 630 -23.43 -11.09 -6.37
CA PRO A 630 -22.43 -10.06 -6.56
C PRO A 630 -22.78 -9.16 -7.77
N LEU A 631 -22.36 -7.90 -7.69
CA LEU A 631 -22.31 -6.94 -8.79
C LEU A 631 -20.85 -6.56 -9.05
N ASN A 632 -20.53 -6.23 -10.30
CA ASN A 632 -19.18 -5.96 -10.77
C ASN A 632 -19.06 -4.54 -11.39
N PRO A 633 -19.13 -3.47 -10.56
CA PRO A 633 -18.91 -2.12 -11.06
C PRO A 633 -17.48 -1.96 -11.60
N ALA A 634 -17.30 -1.31 -12.75
CA ALA A 634 -15.98 -1.14 -13.38
C ALA A 634 -15.05 -0.18 -12.61
N SER A 635 -15.64 0.82 -11.94
CA SER A 635 -14.94 1.86 -11.19
C SER A 635 -15.37 1.87 -9.72
N ASN A 636 -14.50 2.38 -8.84
CA ASN A 636 -14.68 2.30 -7.39
C ASN A 636 -15.85 3.17 -6.87
N THR A 637 -16.85 2.54 -6.25
CA THR A 637 -18.06 3.18 -5.75
C THR A 637 -17.95 3.71 -4.31
N TRP A 638 -16.85 3.45 -3.60
CA TRP A 638 -16.72 3.83 -2.20
C TRP A 638 -16.81 5.36 -2.05
N CYS A 639 -17.75 5.80 -1.21
CA CYS A 639 -18.10 7.20 -0.98
C CYS A 639 -18.62 7.92 -2.22
N GLY A 640 -19.26 7.18 -3.14
CA GLY A 640 -20.06 7.73 -4.21
C GLY A 640 -21.48 8.09 -3.75
N THR A 641 -22.21 8.74 -4.65
CA THR A 641 -23.64 9.05 -4.50
C THR A 641 -24.49 8.25 -5.49
N GLY A 642 -25.80 8.30 -5.37
CA GLY A 642 -26.71 7.79 -6.38
C GLY A 642 -28.12 8.35 -6.32
N SER A 643 -28.84 8.18 -7.42
CA SER A 643 -30.24 8.57 -7.63
C SER A 643 -30.89 7.63 -8.66
N PHE A 644 -32.17 7.82 -8.98
CA PHE A 644 -32.86 7.08 -10.04
C PHE A 644 -33.24 8.01 -11.18
N LEU A 645 -33.08 7.56 -12.42
CA LEU A 645 -33.60 8.26 -13.60
C LEU A 645 -35.12 8.08 -13.74
N SER A 646 -35.77 8.92 -14.56
CA SER A 646 -37.23 8.88 -14.77
C SER A 646 -37.78 7.50 -15.18
N ASN A 647 -36.98 6.68 -15.87
CA ASN A 647 -37.33 5.35 -16.35
C ASN A 647 -37.12 4.25 -15.29
N GLY A 648 -36.52 4.59 -14.14
CA GLY A 648 -36.21 3.65 -13.06
C GLY A 648 -34.80 3.04 -13.10
N THR A 649 -33.92 3.47 -14.02
CA THR A 649 -32.49 3.13 -14.00
C THR A 649 -31.83 3.81 -12.81
N MET A 650 -31.07 3.08 -12.01
CA MET A 650 -30.25 3.70 -10.95
C MET A 650 -29.00 4.32 -11.59
N VAL A 651 -28.67 5.55 -11.21
CA VAL A 651 -27.39 6.19 -11.53
C VAL A 651 -26.57 6.35 -10.26
N SER A 652 -25.31 5.93 -10.28
CA SER A 652 -24.33 6.20 -9.23
C SER A 652 -23.22 7.08 -9.79
N SER A 653 -22.83 8.10 -9.03
CA SER A 653 -21.89 9.13 -9.47
C SER A 653 -20.77 9.33 -8.44
N GLY A 654 -19.56 9.59 -8.92
CA GLY A 654 -18.39 9.79 -8.06
C GLY A 654 -17.95 8.53 -7.31
N GLY A 655 -17.08 8.71 -6.33
CA GLY A 655 -16.44 7.61 -5.61
C GLY A 655 -15.06 8.02 -5.14
N THR A 656 -14.22 7.04 -4.84
CA THR A 656 -12.86 7.27 -4.34
C THR A 656 -11.84 7.11 -5.47
N PRO A 657 -10.70 7.82 -5.40
CA PRO A 657 -9.53 7.43 -6.18
C PRO A 657 -9.05 6.04 -5.72
N VAL A 658 -8.36 5.32 -6.59
CA VAL A 658 -7.77 3.99 -6.26
C VAL A 658 -6.75 4.06 -5.11
N LEU A 659 -6.37 5.27 -4.69
CA LEU A 659 -5.40 5.59 -3.62
C LEU A 659 -5.85 5.27 -2.19
N ILE A 660 -7.16 5.21 -1.91
CA ILE A 660 -7.69 4.94 -0.55
C ILE A 660 -8.21 3.50 -0.43
N VAL A 661 -8.56 2.89 -1.57
CA VAL A 661 -9.22 1.59 -1.68
C VAL A 661 -8.83 1.00 -3.04
N PRO A 662 -7.95 -0.01 -3.09
CA PRO A 662 -7.22 -0.35 -4.30
C PRO A 662 -7.98 -1.32 -5.20
N ILE A 663 -9.28 -1.10 -5.44
CA ILE A 663 -10.06 -1.99 -6.32
C ILE A 663 -11.08 -1.22 -7.18
N GLY A 664 -10.96 -1.34 -8.50
CA GLY A 664 -11.76 -0.67 -9.54
C GLY A 664 -11.09 0.55 -10.18
N GLU A 665 -11.49 0.93 -11.40
CA GLU A 665 -11.07 2.17 -12.07
C GLU A 665 -11.39 3.41 -11.18
N ASN A 666 -10.69 4.53 -11.39
CA ASN A 666 -10.87 5.75 -10.59
C ASN A 666 -12.35 6.19 -10.55
N GLY A 667 -12.94 6.17 -9.36
CA GLY A 667 -14.36 6.48 -9.18
C GLY A 667 -14.72 7.95 -9.18
N LEU A 668 -13.74 8.86 -9.02
CA LEU A 668 -13.98 10.27 -8.75
C LEU A 668 -14.85 10.98 -9.79
N ALA A 669 -14.73 10.64 -11.07
CA ALA A 669 -15.53 11.21 -12.14
C ALA A 669 -16.54 10.21 -12.74
N ALA A 670 -16.63 8.99 -12.21
CA ALA A 670 -17.38 7.92 -12.85
C ALA A 670 -18.89 8.14 -12.79
N ILE A 671 -19.59 7.70 -13.85
CA ILE A 671 -21.04 7.60 -13.91
C ILE A 671 -21.41 6.15 -14.23
N ARG A 672 -22.11 5.51 -13.31
CA ARG A 672 -22.49 4.10 -13.38
C ARG A 672 -24.00 3.97 -13.45
N LEU A 673 -24.48 3.07 -14.28
CA LEU A 673 -25.89 2.76 -14.44
C LEU A 673 -26.17 1.33 -14.00
N PHE A 674 -27.34 1.13 -13.40
CA PHE A 674 -27.86 -0.18 -13.07
C PHE A 674 -29.35 -0.25 -13.39
N ASP A 675 -29.69 -1.12 -14.34
CA ASP A 675 -31.07 -1.48 -14.67
C ASP A 675 -31.38 -2.87 -14.09
N PRO A 676 -32.25 -2.96 -13.07
CA PRO A 676 -32.64 -4.25 -12.50
C PRO A 676 -33.35 -5.13 -13.54
N CYS A 677 -33.02 -6.42 -13.55
CA CYS A 677 -33.53 -7.40 -14.49
C CYS A 677 -34.11 -8.61 -13.74
N GLU A 678 -35.19 -9.17 -14.27
CA GLU A 678 -35.88 -10.29 -13.61
C GLU A 678 -35.11 -11.62 -13.67
N ASP A 679 -34.20 -11.77 -14.63
CA ASP A 679 -33.39 -12.99 -14.81
C ASP A 679 -32.07 -12.99 -14.00
N GLY A 680 -31.77 -11.89 -13.30
CA GLY A 680 -30.59 -11.73 -12.47
C GLY A 680 -29.26 -11.65 -13.23
N LYS A 681 -29.27 -11.40 -14.55
CA LYS A 681 -28.07 -11.34 -15.40
C LYS A 681 -27.54 -9.93 -15.70
N CYS A 682 -28.23 -8.90 -15.23
CA CYS A 682 -27.85 -7.51 -15.34
C CYS A 682 -26.74 -7.19 -14.33
N ASP A 683 -25.87 -6.28 -14.71
CA ASP A 683 -24.79 -5.79 -13.86
C ASP A 683 -24.70 -4.27 -13.94
N VAL A 684 -23.91 -3.69 -13.05
CA VAL A 684 -23.58 -2.27 -13.08
C VAL A 684 -22.64 -2.02 -14.25
N PHE A 685 -22.89 -0.99 -15.06
CA PHE A 685 -22.05 -0.63 -16.20
C PHE A 685 -21.86 0.88 -16.28
N GLU A 686 -20.76 1.33 -16.87
CA GLU A 686 -20.54 2.76 -17.09
C GLU A 686 -21.37 3.27 -18.27
N ASP A 687 -21.98 4.45 -18.12
CA ASP A 687 -22.74 5.04 -19.23
C ASP A 687 -21.80 5.40 -20.37
N GLN A 688 -21.85 4.59 -21.43
CA GLN A 688 -21.00 4.76 -22.61
C GLN A 688 -21.25 6.08 -23.38
N ARG A 689 -22.40 6.73 -23.14
CA ARG A 689 -22.79 7.99 -23.79
C ARG A 689 -22.16 9.20 -23.12
N VAL A 690 -22.25 9.27 -21.79
CA VAL A 690 -21.75 10.42 -20.99
C VAL A 690 -20.33 10.19 -20.48
N ARG A 691 -19.97 8.93 -20.21
CA ARG A 691 -18.68 8.41 -19.73
C ARG A 691 -18.23 8.91 -18.36
N ARG A 692 -18.38 10.20 -18.04
CA ARG A 692 -17.88 10.81 -16.79
C ARG A 692 -18.49 12.18 -16.48
N MET A 693 -18.29 12.61 -15.24
CA MET A 693 -18.48 13.98 -14.75
C MET A 693 -17.38 14.92 -15.25
N GLY A 694 -17.70 16.23 -15.27
CA GLY A 694 -16.78 17.32 -15.58
C GLY A 694 -15.82 17.66 -14.43
N SER A 695 -16.17 17.30 -13.20
CA SER A 695 -15.30 17.49 -12.03
C SER A 695 -15.16 16.21 -11.20
N LEU A 696 -14.06 16.12 -10.46
CA LEU A 696 -13.74 15.00 -9.56
C LEU A 696 -14.48 15.16 -8.23
N ARG A 697 -15.11 14.07 -7.74
CA ARG A 697 -15.98 14.10 -6.56
C ARG A 697 -15.88 12.83 -5.70
N TRP A 698 -15.29 12.96 -4.52
CA TRP A 698 -15.33 12.02 -3.39
C TRP A 698 -16.28 12.53 -2.29
N TYR A 699 -17.26 11.73 -1.86
CA TYR A 699 -18.43 12.16 -1.06
C TYR A 699 -19.36 13.20 -1.74
N PRO A 700 -19.72 13.06 -3.03
CA PRO A 700 -20.77 13.91 -3.60
C PRO A 700 -22.14 13.63 -2.97
N SER A 701 -23.05 14.58 -3.12
CA SER A 701 -24.49 14.37 -2.95
C SER A 701 -25.21 14.47 -4.28
N SER A 702 -26.35 13.80 -4.42
CA SER A 702 -27.19 13.91 -5.61
C SER A 702 -28.68 13.98 -5.30
N VAL A 703 -29.44 14.57 -6.23
CA VAL A 703 -30.90 14.73 -6.12
C VAL A 703 -31.55 14.75 -7.50
N ARG A 704 -32.73 14.13 -7.64
CA ARG A 704 -33.52 14.12 -8.89
C ARG A 704 -34.36 15.38 -9.05
N LEU A 705 -34.27 16.01 -10.22
CA LEU A 705 -34.97 17.25 -10.57
C LEU A 705 -36.29 17.02 -11.31
N GLU A 706 -37.08 18.08 -11.44
CA GLU A 706 -38.41 18.08 -12.05
C GLU A 706 -38.40 17.76 -13.56
N ASP A 707 -37.26 17.94 -14.22
CA ASP A 707 -37.04 17.59 -15.63
C ASP A 707 -36.54 16.14 -15.82
N GLY A 708 -36.32 15.41 -14.72
CA GLY A 708 -35.80 14.04 -14.72
C GLY A 708 -34.28 13.92 -14.77
N SER A 709 -33.54 15.04 -14.81
CA SER A 709 -32.09 15.04 -14.63
C SER A 709 -31.70 14.88 -13.16
N VAL A 710 -30.46 14.49 -12.92
CA VAL A 710 -29.87 14.36 -11.58
C VAL A 710 -28.86 15.48 -11.39
N LEU A 711 -29.02 16.25 -10.32
CA LEU A 711 -28.03 17.23 -9.86
C LEU A 711 -27.00 16.51 -8.99
N VAL A 712 -25.71 16.72 -9.25
CA VAL A 712 -24.59 16.23 -8.42
C VAL A 712 -23.82 17.43 -7.89
N PHE A 713 -23.60 17.52 -6.58
CA PHE A 713 -23.03 18.72 -5.97
C PHE A 713 -22.14 18.41 -4.76
N GLY A 714 -21.21 19.33 -4.46
CA GLY A 714 -20.23 19.18 -3.37
C GLY A 714 -19.14 18.14 -3.67
N ALA A 715 -18.51 17.62 -2.61
CA ALA A 715 -17.41 16.64 -2.55
C ALA A 715 -16.02 17.22 -2.21
N ILE A 716 -15.06 16.33 -1.97
CA ILE A 716 -13.62 16.58 -2.01
C ILE A 716 -13.07 16.06 -3.34
N ASP A 717 -12.12 16.76 -3.95
CA ASP A 717 -11.31 16.19 -5.02
C ASP A 717 -10.08 15.41 -4.47
N ASN A 718 -9.22 14.86 -5.33
CA ASN A 718 -8.05 14.06 -4.90
C ASN A 718 -6.97 14.90 -4.18
N SER A 719 -7.07 16.23 -4.17
CA SER A 719 -6.10 17.13 -3.55
C SER A 719 -6.49 17.54 -2.12
N THR A 720 -7.48 16.86 -1.53
CA THR A 720 -8.11 17.23 -0.23
C THR A 720 -8.83 18.58 -0.26
N ILE A 721 -9.00 19.17 -1.45
CA ILE A 721 -9.66 20.46 -1.62
C ILE A 721 -11.15 20.21 -1.84
N ILE A 722 -11.94 21.04 -1.18
CA ILE A 722 -13.39 21.01 -1.29
C ILE A 722 -13.79 21.51 -2.67
N ASN A 723 -14.68 20.78 -3.33
CA ASN A 723 -15.21 21.13 -4.64
C ASN A 723 -16.52 21.93 -4.48
N PRO A 724 -16.52 23.27 -4.62
CA PRO A 724 -17.70 24.11 -4.41
C PRO A 724 -18.62 24.16 -5.64
N THR A 725 -18.49 23.20 -6.57
CA THR A 725 -19.27 23.20 -7.81
C THR A 725 -20.42 22.19 -7.76
N TYR A 726 -21.37 22.37 -8.67
CA TYR A 726 -22.40 21.38 -9.01
C TYR A 726 -22.46 21.16 -10.52
N GLU A 727 -22.98 20.01 -10.93
CA GLU A 727 -23.18 19.64 -12.33
C GLU A 727 -24.40 18.72 -12.48
N PHE A 728 -24.75 18.37 -13.72
CA PHE A 728 -25.95 17.61 -14.03
C PHE A 728 -25.64 16.33 -14.80
N TYR A 729 -26.41 15.28 -14.53
CA TYR A 729 -26.47 14.08 -15.33
C TYR A 729 -27.90 13.84 -15.88
N PRO A 730 -28.06 13.70 -17.21
CA PRO A 730 -27.06 13.96 -18.24
C PRO A 730 -26.62 15.45 -18.30
N PRO A 731 -25.45 15.76 -18.90
CA PRO A 731 -24.99 17.13 -19.06
C PRO A 731 -26.00 17.97 -19.86
N LYS A 732 -26.18 19.23 -19.43
CA LYS A 732 -27.07 20.20 -20.09
C LYS A 732 -26.49 21.61 -20.02
N ASN A 733 -26.84 22.44 -20.99
CA ASN A 733 -26.52 23.86 -20.96
C ASN A 733 -27.46 24.63 -20.01
N ILE A 734 -26.92 25.14 -18.92
CA ILE A 734 -27.64 25.97 -17.94
C ILE A 734 -26.82 27.22 -17.65
N HIS A 735 -27.48 28.39 -17.68
CA HIS A 735 -26.86 29.70 -17.41
C HIS A 735 -25.62 30.03 -18.28
N GLY A 736 -25.50 29.42 -19.47
CA GLY A 736 -24.35 29.59 -20.36
C GLY A 736 -23.19 28.61 -20.08
N HIS A 737 -23.33 27.76 -19.07
CA HIS A 737 -22.40 26.67 -18.77
C HIS A 737 -22.82 25.43 -19.57
N ASN A 738 -22.12 25.20 -20.69
CA ASN A 738 -22.42 24.12 -21.63
C ASN A 738 -21.86 22.77 -21.13
N GLY A 739 -22.47 22.22 -20.08
CA GLY A 739 -22.03 20.97 -19.44
C GLY A 739 -20.83 21.11 -18.49
N THR A 740 -20.26 22.31 -18.35
CA THR A 740 -19.18 22.56 -17.40
C THR A 740 -19.71 22.65 -15.95
N PRO A 741 -18.92 22.23 -14.95
CA PRO A 741 -19.27 22.41 -13.54
C PRO A 741 -19.54 23.88 -13.21
N ILE A 742 -20.58 24.14 -12.41
CA ILE A 742 -21.06 25.47 -12.07
C ILE A 742 -20.72 25.78 -10.61
N TYR A 743 -20.13 26.94 -10.37
CA TYR A 743 -19.78 27.39 -9.02
C TYR A 743 -21.02 27.67 -8.16
N SER A 744 -20.99 27.22 -6.89
CA SER A 744 -22.00 27.51 -5.88
C SER A 744 -21.42 28.39 -4.77
N PRO A 745 -21.86 29.66 -4.64
CA PRO A 745 -21.48 30.52 -3.52
C PRO A 745 -21.85 29.92 -2.15
N PHE A 746 -22.91 29.11 -2.09
CA PHE A 746 -23.33 28.44 -0.86
C PHE A 746 -22.29 27.40 -0.41
N LEU A 747 -21.82 26.55 -1.32
CA LEU A 747 -20.79 25.54 -1.03
C LEU A 747 -19.42 26.17 -0.74
N GLN A 748 -19.15 27.36 -1.27
CA GLN A 748 -17.98 28.15 -0.88
C GLN A 748 -18.15 28.79 0.50
N ASN A 749 -19.31 29.34 0.83
CA ASN A 749 -19.52 30.03 2.11
C ASN A 749 -19.46 29.06 3.30
N THR A 750 -19.79 27.79 3.09
CA THR A 750 -19.52 26.70 4.05
C THR A 750 -18.02 26.44 4.27
N LEU A 751 -17.12 27.10 3.51
CA LEU A 751 -15.66 27.15 3.74
C LEU A 751 -15.22 28.36 4.57
N ILE A 752 -16.00 29.46 4.52
CA ILE A 752 -15.64 30.81 4.97
C ILE A 752 -16.26 31.17 6.32
N GLU A 753 -17.38 30.57 6.73
CA GLU A 753 -17.89 30.64 8.12
C GLU A 753 -17.04 29.78 9.08
N ARG A 754 -15.73 30.01 9.05
CA ARG A 754 -14.86 29.87 10.20
C ARG A 754 -15.07 31.12 11.05
N ILE A 755 -15.22 30.92 12.36
CA ILE A 755 -15.37 31.98 13.37
C ILE A 755 -16.79 32.58 13.43
N ASN A 756 -17.79 31.79 13.86
CA ASN A 756 -18.69 32.14 14.98
C ASN A 756 -19.93 31.23 15.02
N LYS A 757 -19.99 30.39 16.05
CA LYS A 757 -21.17 29.95 16.81
C LYS A 757 -22.54 29.81 16.11
N TYR A 758 -22.98 28.55 16.10
CA TYR A 758 -24.34 27.99 16.04
C TYR A 758 -24.92 27.60 14.66
N GLU A 759 -25.37 26.34 14.63
CA GLU A 759 -26.56 25.78 13.96
C GLU A 759 -26.45 25.08 12.57
N VAL A 760 -26.30 23.75 12.66
CA VAL A 760 -27.03 22.65 11.97
C VAL A 760 -27.04 22.51 10.44
N PHE A 761 -26.28 23.30 9.68
CA PHE A 761 -25.98 22.96 8.28
C PHE A 761 -24.49 22.69 8.09
N LEU A 762 -24.09 21.43 8.29
CA LEU A 762 -22.74 20.98 7.96
C LEU A 762 -22.75 20.38 6.54
N ALA A 763 -22.49 21.22 5.54
CA ALA A 763 -21.88 20.75 4.29
C ALA A 763 -20.36 20.67 4.52
N PHE A 764 -19.93 19.82 5.44
CA PHE A 764 -18.52 19.58 5.74
C PHE A 764 -18.03 18.39 4.91
N PRO A 765 -16.97 18.51 4.10
CA PRO A 765 -16.52 17.41 3.25
C PRO A 765 -15.61 16.41 3.98
N MET A 766 -15.14 16.74 5.19
CA MET A 766 -14.58 15.75 6.11
C MET A 766 -15.65 15.33 7.12
N VAL A 767 -16.04 14.05 7.08
CA VAL A 767 -17.25 13.47 7.66
C VAL A 767 -17.26 13.43 9.20
N PHE A 768 -16.41 14.17 9.91
CA PHE A 768 -16.22 13.99 11.35
C PHE A 768 -17.50 14.23 12.17
N GLY A 769 -18.43 15.08 11.70
CA GLY A 769 -19.65 15.48 12.41
C GLY A 769 -21.00 15.04 11.81
N SER A 770 -21.08 13.94 11.04
CA SER A 770 -22.29 13.60 10.26
C SER A 770 -23.60 13.50 11.07
N ALA A 771 -24.60 14.28 10.63
CA ALA A 771 -25.99 14.29 11.09
C ALA A 771 -26.92 13.68 10.03
N GLY A 772 -28.07 13.16 10.46
CA GLY A 772 -29.10 12.62 9.55
C GLY A 772 -30.13 13.67 9.21
N ALA A 773 -30.62 13.68 7.97
CA ALA A 773 -31.65 14.61 7.50
C ALA A 773 -32.74 13.91 6.69
N THR A 774 -33.98 14.39 6.81
CA THR A 774 -35.10 13.94 5.97
C THR A 774 -36.10 15.07 5.70
N LEU A 775 -36.76 15.01 4.55
CA LEU A 775 -37.90 15.87 4.21
C LEU A 775 -39.17 15.26 4.79
N LEU A 776 -39.84 15.95 5.70
CA LEU A 776 -41.09 15.48 6.30
C LEU A 776 -42.22 15.36 5.24
N PRO A 777 -43.24 14.52 5.49
CA PRO A 777 -44.31 14.23 4.53
C PRO A 777 -44.91 15.45 3.82
N LEU A 778 -45.01 15.39 2.50
CA LEU A 778 -45.76 16.38 1.71
C LEU A 778 -47.16 15.84 1.46
N THR A 779 -48.20 16.43 2.05
CA THR A 779 -49.56 15.89 1.96
C THR A 779 -50.58 16.95 1.57
N PRO A 780 -51.78 16.55 1.09
CA PRO A 780 -52.86 17.51 0.84
C PRO A 780 -53.20 18.35 2.09
N GLU A 781 -53.13 17.75 3.28
CA GLU A 781 -53.50 18.38 4.55
C GLU A 781 -52.55 19.52 4.93
N ASN A 782 -51.25 19.40 4.61
CA ASN A 782 -50.27 20.46 4.82
C ASN A 782 -50.01 21.31 3.56
N SER A 783 -50.87 21.19 2.55
CA SER A 783 -50.73 21.89 1.27
C SER A 783 -49.38 21.63 0.57
N TYR A 784 -48.80 20.45 0.78
CA TYR A 784 -47.48 20.06 0.28
C TYR A 784 -46.35 21.02 0.70
N THR A 785 -46.46 21.61 1.90
CA THR A 785 -45.45 22.54 2.42
C THR A 785 -44.18 21.77 2.81
N PRO A 786 -43.01 22.11 2.24
CA PRO A 786 -41.76 21.44 2.57
C PRO A 786 -41.30 21.76 3.98
N GLU A 787 -40.88 20.74 4.71
CA GLU A 787 -40.38 20.85 6.06
C GLU A 787 -39.26 19.84 6.28
N VAL A 788 -38.14 20.27 6.85
CA VAL A 788 -36.95 19.42 7.05
C VAL A 788 -36.77 19.09 8.53
N LEU A 789 -36.29 17.88 8.80
CA LEU A 789 -35.83 17.42 10.10
C LEU A 789 -34.37 17.01 9.97
N ILE A 790 -33.50 17.55 10.83
CA ILE A 790 -32.07 17.22 10.90
C ILE A 790 -31.75 16.81 12.33
N CYS A 791 -31.09 15.69 12.54
CA CYS A 791 -30.83 15.12 13.86
C CYS A 791 -29.38 14.67 14.02
N GLY A 792 -28.86 14.76 15.24
CA GLY A 792 -27.56 14.21 15.61
C GLY A 792 -26.37 15.03 15.12
N GLY A 793 -25.21 14.39 15.01
CA GLY A 793 -23.93 15.02 14.69
C GLY A 793 -22.93 14.97 15.84
N SER A 794 -21.73 15.50 15.65
CA SER A 794 -20.69 15.58 16.71
C SER A 794 -20.75 16.92 17.43
N THR A 795 -20.45 16.96 18.72
CA THR A 795 -20.35 18.21 19.49
C THR A 795 -18.93 18.81 19.52
N LEU A 796 -18.03 18.34 18.65
CA LEU A 796 -16.66 18.84 18.56
C LEU A 796 -16.64 20.31 18.11
N ASP A 797 -15.70 21.09 18.66
CA ASP A 797 -15.45 22.48 18.26
C ASP A 797 -14.66 22.49 16.93
N ASP A 798 -15.20 23.18 15.92
CA ASP A 798 -14.76 23.10 14.51
C ASP A 798 -13.28 23.47 14.30
N ASP A 799 -12.68 24.26 15.22
CA ASP A 799 -11.28 24.70 15.14
C ASP A 799 -10.26 23.58 15.42
N ALA A 800 -10.65 22.48 16.07
CA ALA A 800 -9.74 21.44 16.55
C ALA A 800 -9.54 20.25 15.58
N ALA A 801 -10.46 20.03 14.65
CA ALA A 801 -10.51 18.81 13.82
C ALA A 801 -9.90 18.98 12.42
N LEU A 802 -9.51 20.21 12.05
CA LEU A 802 -9.36 20.57 10.63
C LEU A 802 -8.02 20.17 9.98
N PHE A 803 -6.94 19.89 10.73
CA PHE A 803 -5.61 19.68 10.09
C PHE A 803 -4.62 18.74 10.81
N MET A 804 -5.03 17.98 11.83
CA MET A 804 -4.07 17.15 12.60
C MET A 804 -4.66 15.80 13.04
N PRO A 805 -4.16 14.66 12.51
CA PRO A 805 -4.41 13.35 13.11
C PRO A 805 -4.03 13.35 14.60
N GLY A 806 -4.90 12.81 15.47
CA GLY A 806 -4.64 12.70 16.91
C GLY A 806 -5.24 13.79 17.83
N ILE A 807 -6.06 14.72 17.31
CA ILE A 807 -6.81 15.67 18.14
C ILE A 807 -8.22 15.15 18.53
N PRO A 808 -9.05 14.62 17.61
CA PRO A 808 -10.39 14.12 17.95
C PRO A 808 -10.34 12.86 18.82
N SER A 809 -11.37 12.66 19.63
CA SER A 809 -11.50 11.51 20.52
C SER A 809 -12.68 10.63 20.13
N SER A 810 -12.53 9.31 20.22
CA SER A 810 -13.64 8.35 20.10
C SER A 810 -14.71 8.53 21.20
N GLN A 811 -14.35 9.28 22.24
CA GLN A 811 -15.20 9.60 23.39
C GLN A 811 -15.85 11.00 23.28
N SER A 812 -15.63 11.73 22.18
CA SER A 812 -16.31 13.00 21.94
C SER A 812 -17.83 12.80 21.93
N PRO A 813 -18.63 13.57 22.69
CA PRO A 813 -20.06 13.33 22.74
C PRO A 813 -20.73 13.59 21.38
N ALA A 814 -21.67 12.73 21.01
CA ALA A 814 -22.60 13.01 19.93
C ALA A 814 -23.72 13.93 20.42
N SER A 815 -24.38 14.61 19.47
CA SER A 815 -25.55 15.44 19.74
C SER A 815 -26.81 14.58 19.81
N ASP A 816 -27.70 14.88 20.75
CA ASP A 816 -29.08 14.40 20.77
C ASP A 816 -30.05 15.39 20.11
N GLN A 817 -29.58 16.55 19.65
CA GLN A 817 -30.45 17.58 19.10
C GLN A 817 -31.04 17.17 17.75
N CYS A 818 -32.31 17.51 17.57
CA CYS A 818 -33.00 17.50 16.30
C CYS A 818 -33.57 18.89 16.03
N VAL A 819 -33.30 19.43 14.85
CA VAL A 819 -33.86 20.70 14.42
C VAL A 819 -34.82 20.51 13.27
N ARG A 820 -35.86 21.33 13.27
CA ARG A 820 -36.95 21.28 12.29
C ARG A 820 -37.25 22.68 11.78
N MET A 821 -37.46 22.80 10.46
CA MET A 821 -37.79 24.07 9.82
C MET A 821 -38.77 23.88 8.66
N ILE A 822 -39.81 24.72 8.65
CA ILE A 822 -40.74 24.87 7.53
C ILE A 822 -40.08 25.77 6.49
N LEU A 823 -39.97 25.29 5.25
CA LEU A 823 -39.26 25.97 4.16
C LEU A 823 -40.21 26.89 3.36
N ASN A 824 -40.82 27.85 4.05
CA ASN A 824 -41.54 28.98 3.46
C ASN A 824 -41.11 30.28 4.15
N GLU A 825 -41.52 31.45 3.63
CA GLU A 825 -41.08 32.76 4.16
C GLU A 825 -41.35 32.91 5.67
N GLU A 826 -42.51 32.46 6.15
CA GLU A 826 -42.91 32.54 7.55
C GLU A 826 -42.10 31.59 8.44
N GLY A 827 -41.90 30.35 8.00
CA GLY A 827 -41.12 29.34 8.71
C GLY A 827 -39.64 29.68 8.81
N ILE A 828 -39.05 30.22 7.74
CA ILE A 828 -37.67 30.72 7.73
C ILE A 828 -37.54 31.89 8.72
N ALA A 829 -38.51 32.81 8.74
CA ALA A 829 -38.52 33.92 9.70
C ALA A 829 -38.73 33.46 11.17
N ALA A 830 -39.41 32.33 11.38
CA ALA A 830 -39.63 31.74 12.70
C ALA A 830 -38.40 31.01 13.26
N GLY A 831 -37.44 30.64 12.41
CA GLY A 831 -36.20 29.96 12.79
C GLY A 831 -36.36 28.47 13.10
N TRP A 832 -35.27 27.86 13.57
CA TRP A 832 -35.21 26.44 13.91
C TRP A 832 -36.03 26.09 15.15
N GLN A 833 -36.87 25.05 15.06
CA GLN A 833 -37.44 24.38 16.22
C GLN A 833 -36.48 23.29 16.69
N VAL A 834 -36.10 23.29 17.96
CA VAL A 834 -35.17 22.30 18.54
C VAL A 834 -35.92 21.32 19.43
N GLU A 835 -35.69 20.04 19.23
CA GLU A 835 -36.13 18.91 20.04
C GLU A 835 -34.93 18.00 20.35
N HIS A 836 -35.10 17.02 21.25
CA HIS A 836 -34.02 16.10 21.62
C HIS A 836 -34.45 14.65 21.40
N MET A 837 -33.58 13.87 20.77
CA MET A 837 -33.69 12.43 20.66
C MET A 837 -33.56 11.77 22.05
N PRO A 838 -34.11 10.57 22.24
CA PRO A 838 -33.92 9.81 23.48
C PRO A 838 -32.46 9.47 23.81
N GLU A 839 -31.61 9.34 22.78
CA GLU A 839 -30.18 9.07 22.90
C GLU A 839 -29.40 9.88 21.85
N PRO A 840 -28.20 10.40 22.18
CA PRO A 840 -27.35 11.11 21.22
C PRO A 840 -26.80 10.20 20.14
N ARG A 841 -26.62 10.71 18.91
CA ARG A 841 -26.17 9.91 17.76
C ARG A 841 -25.31 10.69 16.76
N ILE A 842 -24.13 10.15 16.46
CA ILE A 842 -23.35 10.43 15.25
C ILE A 842 -23.69 9.39 14.18
N MET A 843 -23.65 9.72 12.88
CA MET A 843 -24.01 8.80 11.79
C MET A 843 -25.45 8.25 11.90
N VAL A 844 -26.36 9.07 12.42
CA VAL A 844 -27.76 8.71 12.57
C VAL A 844 -28.45 8.65 11.20
N GLU A 845 -29.34 7.69 11.01
CA GLU A 845 -30.18 7.60 9.82
C GLU A 845 -31.66 7.83 10.16
N LEU A 846 -32.30 8.66 9.33
CA LEU A 846 -33.71 9.03 9.43
C LEU A 846 -34.49 8.39 8.28
N ILE A 847 -35.38 7.45 8.60
CA ILE A 847 -36.16 6.68 7.62
C ILE A 847 -37.63 7.04 7.69
N LEU A 848 -38.17 7.66 6.64
CA LEU A 848 -39.59 7.85 6.46
C LEU A 848 -40.33 6.51 6.36
N LEU A 849 -41.39 6.37 7.14
CA LEU A 849 -42.34 5.26 7.08
C LEU A 849 -43.60 5.67 6.29
N PRO A 850 -44.35 4.71 5.70
CA PRO A 850 -45.53 5.02 4.89
C PRO A 850 -46.64 5.78 5.63
N ASP A 851 -46.69 5.67 6.96
CA ASP A 851 -47.67 6.36 7.81
C ASP A 851 -47.25 7.79 8.19
N GLY A 852 -46.12 8.27 7.66
CA GLY A 852 -45.62 9.63 7.86
C GLY A 852 -44.71 9.80 9.08
N ARG A 853 -44.49 8.75 9.88
CA ARG A 853 -43.52 8.77 10.99
C ARG A 853 -42.10 8.55 10.46
N VAL A 854 -41.10 8.95 11.25
CA VAL A 854 -39.67 8.78 10.93
C VAL A 854 -39.05 7.82 11.93
N THR A 855 -38.38 6.78 11.46
CA THR A 855 -37.58 5.89 12.31
C THR A 855 -36.15 6.41 12.39
N VAL A 856 -35.61 6.51 13.59
CA VAL A 856 -34.23 6.88 13.90
C VAL A 856 -33.46 5.61 14.25
N VAL A 857 -32.43 5.30 13.46
CA VAL A 857 -31.62 4.07 13.59
C VAL A 857 -30.15 4.36 13.39
N ASN A 858 -29.32 3.36 13.71
CA ASN A 858 -27.87 3.35 13.53
C ASN A 858 -27.15 4.47 14.32
N GLY A 859 -25.81 4.47 14.23
CA GLY A 859 -24.96 5.47 14.85
C GLY A 859 -24.42 5.12 16.23
N ALA A 860 -23.63 6.04 16.77
CA ALA A 860 -22.93 5.91 18.04
C ALA A 860 -23.17 7.13 18.95
N GLN A 861 -23.09 6.94 20.26
CA GLN A 861 -23.27 8.02 21.24
C GLN A 861 -21.99 8.86 21.40
N THR A 862 -20.83 8.34 20.99
CA THR A 862 -19.57 9.08 21.02
C THR A 862 -18.72 8.87 19.77
N GLY A 863 -17.86 9.85 19.48
CA GLY A 863 -16.84 9.82 18.43
C GLY A 863 -17.18 10.65 17.20
N ILE A 864 -16.57 10.28 16.08
CA ILE A 864 -16.68 10.95 14.76
C ILE A 864 -16.84 9.93 13.65
N ALA A 865 -17.32 10.30 12.47
CA ALA A 865 -17.31 9.36 11.34
C ALA A 865 -15.88 9.07 10.86
N GLY A 866 -15.56 7.79 10.66
CA GLY A 866 -14.27 7.35 10.15
C GLY A 866 -13.73 6.13 10.88
N TYR A 867 -12.49 5.81 10.53
CA TYR A 867 -11.60 4.88 11.23
C TYR A 867 -10.17 5.41 11.11
N GLY A 868 -9.33 5.20 12.14
CA GLY A 868 -7.92 5.57 12.08
C GLY A 868 -7.57 7.04 12.36
N TYR A 869 -8.53 7.92 12.71
CA TYR A 869 -8.28 9.36 12.86
C TYR A 869 -8.26 9.88 14.32
N THR A 870 -8.90 9.16 15.25
CA THR A 870 -8.95 9.55 16.68
C THR A 870 -7.73 9.09 17.46
N LYS A 871 -7.40 9.78 18.55
CA LYS A 871 -6.23 9.46 19.42
C LYS A 871 -6.42 8.24 20.33
N ASP A 872 -7.67 7.84 20.53
CA ASP A 872 -8.13 6.83 21.49
C ASP A 872 -9.14 5.90 20.82
N GLN A 873 -8.80 5.42 19.62
CA GLN A 873 -9.62 4.49 18.83
C GLN A 873 -10.05 3.28 19.65
N VAL A 874 -11.27 2.81 19.39
CA VAL A 874 -11.82 1.61 20.03
C VAL A 874 -11.77 0.47 19.01
N GLY A 875 -10.66 -0.29 19.05
CA GLY A 875 -10.26 -1.09 17.89
C GLY A 875 -9.64 -0.16 16.85
N GLU A 876 -10.21 -0.11 15.65
CA GLU A 876 -9.86 0.90 14.62
C GLU A 876 -10.97 1.96 14.45
N ALA A 877 -12.10 1.79 15.15
CA ALA A 877 -13.24 2.68 15.06
C ALA A 877 -12.96 4.03 15.73
N ASP A 878 -13.34 5.10 15.03
CA ASP A 878 -13.37 6.45 15.58
C ASP A 878 -14.65 6.76 16.38
N GLN A 879 -15.49 5.74 16.60
CA GLN A 879 -16.79 5.80 17.26
C GLN A 879 -16.89 4.76 18.36
N ASP A 880 -17.62 5.08 19.41
CA ASP A 880 -17.87 4.17 20.51
C ASP A 880 -19.29 4.34 21.06
N HIS A 881 -19.72 3.44 21.94
CA HIS A 881 -21.06 3.42 22.54
C HIS A 881 -22.17 3.36 21.47
N PRO A 882 -22.31 2.26 20.72
CA PRO A 882 -23.32 2.14 19.67
C PRO A 882 -24.74 2.38 20.20
N ALA A 883 -25.53 3.16 19.46
CA ALA A 883 -26.89 3.51 19.83
C ALA A 883 -27.87 2.42 19.33
N LEU A 884 -27.98 1.34 20.11
CA LEU A 884 -28.64 0.08 19.71
C LEU A 884 -30.18 0.13 19.68
N THR A 885 -30.81 1.04 20.42
CA THR A 885 -32.28 1.09 20.52
C THR A 885 -32.85 2.12 19.56
N PRO A 886 -33.63 1.75 18.54
CA PRO A 886 -34.27 2.70 17.63
C PRO A 886 -35.17 3.70 18.37
N ALA A 887 -35.43 4.85 17.74
CA ALA A 887 -36.51 5.75 18.15
C ALA A 887 -37.50 5.97 17.00
N LEU A 888 -38.73 6.32 17.34
CA LEU A 888 -39.76 6.69 16.39
C LEU A 888 -40.13 8.16 16.63
N TYR A 889 -40.10 8.95 15.56
CA TYR A 889 -40.50 10.35 15.54
C TYR A 889 -41.86 10.50 14.84
N ASP A 890 -42.84 11.02 15.56
CA ASP A 890 -44.15 11.40 15.00
C ASP A 890 -44.19 12.91 14.75
N PRO A 891 -44.11 13.36 13.47
CA PRO A 891 -44.11 14.79 13.16
C PRO A 891 -45.43 15.50 13.50
N THR A 892 -46.51 14.75 13.72
CA THR A 892 -47.86 15.27 14.00
C THR A 892 -48.17 15.37 15.50
N ALA A 893 -47.38 14.70 16.35
CA ALA A 893 -47.53 14.78 17.79
C ALA A 893 -47.14 16.19 18.33
N PRO A 894 -47.65 16.58 19.52
CA PRO A 894 -47.26 17.82 20.17
C PRO A 894 -45.75 17.91 20.39
N LEU A 895 -45.22 19.14 20.36
CA LEU A 895 -43.80 19.41 20.64
C LEU A 895 -43.38 18.79 21.98
N GLY A 896 -42.30 18.02 21.99
CA GLY A 896 -41.83 17.31 23.18
C GLY A 896 -42.43 15.91 23.42
N GLU A 897 -43.47 15.53 22.67
CA GLU A 897 -44.08 14.18 22.69
C GLU A 897 -43.79 13.39 21.41
N ARG A 898 -42.96 13.94 20.51
CA ARG A 898 -42.75 13.37 19.17
C ARG A 898 -41.84 12.16 19.15
N PHE A 899 -40.95 11.98 20.13
CA PHE A 899 -40.06 10.82 20.21
C PHE A 899 -40.58 9.75 21.15
N THR A 900 -40.51 8.49 20.72
CA THR A 900 -40.72 7.33 21.57
C THR A 900 -39.78 6.17 21.22
N GLN A 901 -39.34 5.43 22.22
CA GLN A 901 -38.69 4.12 22.05
C GLN A 901 -39.62 2.98 22.48
N GLU A 902 -40.85 3.28 22.90
CA GLU A 902 -41.79 2.30 23.42
C GLU A 902 -42.16 1.28 22.34
N GLY A 903 -42.01 0.00 22.67
CA GLY A 903 -42.33 -1.10 21.76
C GLY A 903 -41.31 -1.33 20.63
N LEU A 904 -40.19 -0.60 20.60
CA LEU A 904 -39.13 -0.80 19.61
C LEU A 904 -38.06 -1.78 20.13
N PRO A 905 -37.61 -2.75 19.33
CA PRO A 905 -36.60 -3.72 19.74
C PRO A 905 -35.19 -3.11 19.69
N THR A 906 -34.36 -3.40 20.69
CA THR A 906 -32.92 -3.10 20.67
C THR A 906 -32.20 -4.05 19.70
N SER A 907 -31.35 -3.51 18.83
CA SER A 907 -30.51 -4.31 17.94
C SER A 907 -29.35 -4.96 18.71
N PRO A 908 -29.02 -6.24 18.46
CA PRO A 908 -27.80 -6.86 18.98
C PRO A 908 -26.54 -6.51 18.18
N ILE A 909 -26.64 -5.71 17.11
CA ILE A 909 -25.57 -5.43 16.16
C ILE A 909 -25.20 -3.94 16.20
N PRO A 910 -23.94 -3.59 16.54
CA PRO A 910 -23.44 -2.23 16.39
C PRO A 910 -23.42 -1.78 14.92
N ARG A 911 -24.20 -0.74 14.59
CA ARG A 911 -24.27 -0.13 13.25
C ARG A 911 -23.57 1.23 13.28
N LEU A 912 -22.28 1.23 12.97
CA LEU A 912 -21.37 2.38 13.10
C LEU A 912 -21.06 2.97 11.71
N TYR A 913 -19.85 3.48 11.51
CA TYR A 913 -19.37 4.01 10.23
C TYR A 913 -19.66 3.03 9.06
N HIS A 914 -20.12 3.59 7.93
CA HIS A 914 -20.64 2.87 6.76
C HIS A 914 -21.84 1.92 6.99
N SER A 915 -22.53 2.01 8.12
CA SER A 915 -23.87 1.42 8.22
C SER A 915 -24.87 2.17 7.33
N THR A 916 -25.87 1.44 6.87
CA THR A 916 -26.94 1.97 6.02
C THR A 916 -28.28 1.33 6.38
N SER A 917 -29.36 2.00 6.02
CA SER A 917 -30.71 1.48 6.16
C SER A 917 -31.58 1.90 4.99
N SER A 918 -32.72 1.24 4.79
CA SER A 918 -33.69 1.63 3.76
C SER A 918 -35.07 1.03 4.04
N LEU A 919 -36.13 1.72 3.63
CA LEU A 919 -37.48 1.17 3.67
C LEU A 919 -37.63 0.10 2.58
N THR A 920 -38.29 -1.00 2.92
CA THR A 920 -38.62 -2.07 1.96
C THR A 920 -40.06 -1.95 1.46
N PRO A 921 -40.40 -2.51 0.28
CA PRO A 921 -41.78 -2.54 -0.22
C PRO A 921 -42.76 -3.25 0.73
N ASN A 922 -42.27 -4.05 1.66
CA ASN A 922 -43.08 -4.69 2.68
C ASN A 922 -43.45 -3.76 3.85
N GLY A 923 -42.93 -2.53 3.92
CA GLY A 923 -43.14 -1.61 5.06
C GLY A 923 -42.24 -1.93 6.26
N THR A 924 -41.19 -2.74 6.08
CA THR A 924 -40.15 -2.95 7.10
C THR A 924 -38.91 -2.13 6.77
N VAL A 925 -38.10 -1.78 7.78
CA VAL A 925 -36.83 -1.08 7.58
C VAL A 925 -35.69 -2.10 7.58
N LEU A 926 -34.93 -2.15 6.48
CA LEU A 926 -33.70 -2.94 6.38
C LEU A 926 -32.57 -2.17 7.04
N LEU A 927 -31.81 -2.82 7.93
CA LEU A 927 -30.55 -2.32 8.48
C LEU A 927 -29.42 -3.20 7.95
N ALA A 928 -28.36 -2.59 7.43
CA ALA A 928 -27.29 -3.28 6.71
C ALA A 928 -25.93 -2.58 6.90
N GLY A 929 -24.85 -3.34 6.71
CA GLY A 929 -23.49 -2.81 6.75
C GLY A 929 -23.03 -2.29 8.12
N SER A 930 -21.73 -2.06 8.22
CA SER A 930 -20.97 -1.37 9.27
C SER A 930 -19.52 -1.83 9.06
N ASN A 931 -18.60 -0.94 8.72
CA ASN A 931 -17.16 -1.25 8.70
C ASN A 931 -16.37 -0.05 9.23
N PRO A 932 -16.36 0.14 10.56
CA PRO A 932 -15.58 1.20 11.19
C PRO A 932 -14.10 0.81 11.32
N ASN A 933 -13.55 0.08 10.35
CA ASN A 933 -12.17 -0.41 10.33
C ASN A 933 -11.60 -0.30 8.91
N GLY A 934 -10.28 -0.31 8.77
CA GLY A 934 -9.60 -0.23 7.48
C GLY A 934 -9.75 -1.47 6.60
N ASP A 935 -10.17 -2.61 7.16
CA ASP A 935 -10.38 -3.88 6.45
C ASP A 935 -11.44 -4.78 7.14
N VAL A 936 -11.68 -5.99 6.62
CA VAL A 936 -12.56 -7.00 7.22
C VAL A 936 -11.96 -7.54 8.51
N GLU A 937 -12.42 -7.01 9.64
CA GLU A 937 -11.87 -7.29 10.96
C GLU A 937 -12.89 -7.98 11.89
N THR A 938 -12.40 -8.74 12.87
CA THR A 938 -13.15 -9.52 13.87
C THR A 938 -13.05 -8.97 15.32
N ARG A 939 -12.45 -7.79 15.50
CA ARG A 939 -12.31 -7.07 16.78
C ARG A 939 -13.67 -6.54 17.28
N LEU A 940 -13.67 -5.70 18.33
CA LEU A 940 -14.86 -5.28 19.10
C LEU A 940 -16.04 -4.83 18.24
N TYR A 941 -15.77 -4.06 17.18
CA TYR A 941 -16.75 -3.66 16.17
C TYR A 941 -16.36 -4.25 14.81
N PRO A 942 -16.78 -5.49 14.50
CA PRO A 942 -16.36 -6.17 13.28
C PRO A 942 -17.05 -5.62 12.03
N THR A 943 -16.51 -5.94 10.86
CA THR A 943 -17.19 -5.68 9.58
C THR A 943 -18.47 -6.52 9.49
N GLU A 944 -19.62 -5.87 9.35
CA GLU A 944 -20.93 -6.50 9.53
C GLU A 944 -21.65 -6.80 8.20
N TYR A 945 -21.78 -8.09 7.91
CA TYR A 945 -22.49 -8.59 6.72
C TYR A 945 -23.93 -9.03 7.00
N ARG A 946 -24.32 -9.19 8.27
CA ARG A 946 -25.68 -9.60 8.65
C ARG A 946 -26.64 -8.44 8.43
N LEU A 947 -27.83 -8.80 7.96
CA LEU A 947 -28.94 -7.89 7.72
C LEU A 947 -29.98 -8.03 8.81
N GLU A 948 -30.60 -6.91 9.21
CA GLU A 948 -31.72 -6.91 10.15
C GLU A 948 -32.94 -6.24 9.51
N TRP A 949 -34.14 -6.72 9.86
CA TRP A 949 -35.39 -6.10 9.47
C TRP A 949 -36.10 -5.60 10.72
N LEU A 950 -36.11 -4.29 10.88
CA LEU A 950 -36.95 -3.64 11.89
C LEU A 950 -38.39 -3.62 11.39
N SER A 951 -39.30 -4.16 12.19
CA SER A 951 -40.74 -4.17 11.92
C SER A 951 -41.40 -3.03 12.68
N PRO A 952 -41.92 -1.99 12.01
CA PRO A 952 -42.59 -0.90 12.68
C PRO A 952 -43.89 -1.34 13.35
N PRO A 953 -44.41 -0.60 14.36
CA PRO A 953 -45.59 -1.02 15.14
C PRO A 953 -46.85 -1.30 14.31
N TYR A 954 -47.01 -0.69 13.13
CA TYR A 954 -48.15 -0.96 12.25
C TYR A 954 -48.16 -2.39 11.67
N MET A 955 -47.04 -3.11 11.70
CA MET A 955 -46.92 -4.46 11.14
C MET A 955 -47.69 -5.52 11.95
N GLU A 956 -48.09 -5.20 13.18
CA GLU A 956 -48.88 -6.09 14.04
C GLU A 956 -50.37 -6.10 13.70
N LYS A 957 -50.82 -5.17 12.87
CA LYS A 957 -52.23 -5.00 12.50
C LYS A 957 -52.53 -5.60 11.12
N PRO A 958 -53.78 -6.04 10.84
CA PRO A 958 -54.17 -6.52 9.52
C PRO A 958 -53.94 -5.43 8.45
N ARG A 959 -53.40 -5.83 7.30
CA ARG A 959 -52.95 -4.92 6.24
C ARG A 959 -53.96 -4.85 5.09
N PRO A 960 -54.15 -3.69 4.45
CA PRO A 960 -54.94 -3.58 3.23
C PRO A 960 -54.23 -4.22 2.03
N THR A 961 -55.01 -4.68 1.04
CA THR A 961 -54.49 -5.11 -0.27
C THR A 961 -55.23 -4.40 -1.39
N TYR A 962 -54.69 -4.44 -2.61
CA TYR A 962 -55.30 -3.83 -3.78
C TYR A 962 -54.97 -4.58 -5.06
N THR A 963 -55.80 -4.39 -6.09
CA THR A 963 -55.57 -4.93 -7.43
C THR A 963 -55.96 -3.90 -8.50
N GLY A 964 -55.27 -3.93 -9.65
CA GLY A 964 -55.56 -3.03 -10.77
C GLY A 964 -54.86 -1.66 -10.73
N LEU A 965 -53.86 -1.46 -9.86
CA LEU A 965 -53.02 -0.27 -9.90
C LEU A 965 -52.18 -0.26 -11.21
N PRO A 966 -52.17 0.85 -11.98
CA PRO A 966 -51.38 0.95 -13.20
C PRO A 966 -49.88 1.04 -12.92
N LYS A 967 -49.05 0.62 -13.89
CA LYS A 967 -47.58 0.71 -13.80
C LYS A 967 -47.04 2.15 -13.90
N THR A 968 -47.87 3.07 -14.37
CA THR A 968 -47.56 4.50 -14.54
C THR A 968 -48.66 5.35 -13.92
N LEU A 969 -48.30 6.46 -13.29
CA LEU A 969 -49.23 7.43 -12.75
C LEU A 969 -48.78 8.84 -13.15
N ASP A 970 -49.50 9.44 -14.09
CA ASP A 970 -49.23 10.81 -14.54
C ASP A 970 -49.68 11.85 -13.49
N TYR A 971 -49.08 13.03 -13.56
CA TYR A 971 -49.42 14.17 -12.73
C TYR A 971 -50.89 14.57 -12.91
N ASN A 972 -51.59 14.80 -11.80
CA ASN A 972 -53.04 15.09 -11.76
C ASN A 972 -53.96 14.03 -12.38
N ALA A 973 -53.44 12.89 -12.85
CA ALA A 973 -54.26 11.84 -13.43
C ALA A 973 -55.10 11.17 -12.34
N LYS A 974 -56.40 10.96 -12.62
CA LYS A 974 -57.29 10.21 -11.74
C LYS A 974 -57.30 8.75 -12.16
N ILE A 975 -56.95 7.87 -11.24
CA ILE A 975 -56.98 6.42 -11.42
C ILE A 975 -57.92 5.80 -10.39
N THR A 976 -58.58 4.69 -10.75
CA THR A 976 -59.42 3.94 -9.83
C THR A 976 -59.01 2.48 -9.86
N PHE A 977 -58.82 1.88 -8.69
CA PHE A 977 -58.45 0.48 -8.54
C PHE A 977 -59.20 -0.15 -7.37
N ASP A 978 -59.21 -1.48 -7.33
CA ASP A 978 -59.95 -2.24 -6.32
C ASP A 978 -59.09 -2.40 -5.05
N VAL A 979 -59.72 -2.24 -3.89
CA VAL A 979 -59.09 -2.36 -2.57
C VAL A 979 -59.82 -3.39 -1.72
N ASP A 980 -59.07 -4.13 -0.91
CA ASP A 980 -59.58 -4.98 0.15
C ASP A 980 -59.04 -4.46 1.49
N LEU A 981 -59.95 -4.01 2.35
CA LEU A 981 -59.63 -3.30 3.57
C LEU A 981 -59.90 -4.18 4.80
N PRO A 982 -59.05 -4.08 5.84
CA PRO A 982 -59.34 -4.71 7.13
C PRO A 982 -60.73 -4.36 7.66
N THR A 983 -61.39 -5.33 8.29
CA THR A 983 -62.70 -5.12 8.91
C THR A 983 -62.64 -3.99 9.92
N GLY A 984 -63.48 -2.97 9.71
CA GLY A 984 -63.57 -1.80 10.59
C GLY A 984 -62.69 -0.61 10.20
N ALA A 985 -61.96 -0.67 9.07
CA ALA A 985 -61.13 0.44 8.64
C ALA A 985 -61.93 1.73 8.37
N GLU A 986 -61.52 2.85 8.97
CA GLU A 986 -62.20 4.15 8.88
C GLU A 986 -61.47 5.14 7.96
N ASN A 987 -60.17 5.28 8.12
CA ASN A 987 -59.34 6.20 7.36
C ASN A 987 -58.55 5.45 6.30
N VAL A 988 -58.71 5.86 5.04
CA VAL A 988 -57.97 5.29 3.91
C VAL A 988 -57.23 6.42 3.20
N SER A 989 -55.92 6.25 3.04
CA SER A 989 -55.08 7.20 2.32
C SER A 989 -54.12 6.47 1.39
N VAL A 990 -53.51 7.22 0.46
CA VAL A 990 -52.52 6.69 -0.47
C VAL A 990 -51.30 7.58 -0.45
N VAL A 991 -50.12 6.98 -0.34
CA VAL A 991 -48.85 7.68 -0.41
C VAL A 991 -47.99 7.08 -1.52
N ILE A 992 -47.21 7.93 -2.18
CA ILE A 992 -46.08 7.53 -3.02
C ILE A 992 -44.79 7.82 -2.27
N MET A 993 -43.84 6.90 -2.36
CA MET A 993 -42.55 7.04 -1.71
C MET A 993 -41.40 6.76 -2.66
N ASP A 994 -40.40 7.63 -2.64
CA ASP A 994 -39.03 7.30 -3.08
C ASP A 994 -38.23 6.90 -1.84
N PHE A 995 -37.54 5.76 -1.91
CA PHE A 995 -36.72 5.27 -0.81
C PHE A 995 -35.34 5.93 -0.79
N GLY A 996 -34.95 6.58 -1.88
CA GLY A 996 -33.69 7.30 -1.98
C GLY A 996 -32.45 6.42 -2.10
N PHE A 997 -31.29 7.07 -1.94
CA PHE A 997 -29.97 6.45 -1.86
C PHE A 997 -29.33 6.83 -0.52
N ALA A 998 -28.82 5.84 0.20
CA ALA A 998 -28.35 6.01 1.57
C ALA A 998 -26.84 5.79 1.68
N THR A 999 -26.13 6.73 2.29
CA THR A 999 -24.72 6.56 2.68
C THR A 999 -24.33 7.58 3.76
N HIS A 1000 -23.39 7.23 4.63
CA HIS A 1000 -22.84 8.12 5.66
C HIS A 1000 -23.87 8.85 6.56
N GLY A 1001 -25.03 8.26 6.84
CA GLY A 1001 -26.11 8.90 7.60
C GLY A 1001 -27.07 9.76 6.76
N VAL A 1002 -26.82 9.88 5.46
CA VAL A 1002 -27.56 10.75 4.54
C VAL A 1002 -28.45 9.93 3.60
N HIS A 1003 -29.73 10.31 3.52
CA HIS A 1003 -30.75 9.70 2.67
C HIS A 1003 -31.14 10.64 1.53
N MET A 1004 -30.37 10.60 0.45
CA MET A 1004 -30.61 11.42 -0.74
C MET A 1004 -31.87 10.95 -1.46
N ASP A 1005 -32.65 11.89 -1.99
CA ASP A 1005 -33.91 11.63 -2.72
C ASP A 1005 -35.05 10.94 -1.94
N GLN A 1006 -34.89 10.61 -0.65
CA GLN A 1006 -35.97 10.04 0.16
C GLN A 1006 -37.14 11.03 0.24
N ARG A 1007 -38.35 10.59 -0.14
CA ARG A 1007 -39.52 11.48 -0.21
C ARG A 1007 -40.82 10.71 -0.03
N LEU A 1008 -41.71 11.22 0.82
CA LEU A 1008 -43.08 10.74 0.96
C LEU A 1008 -44.06 11.83 0.49
N VAL A 1009 -44.97 11.47 -0.43
CA VAL A 1009 -46.03 12.35 -0.90
C VAL A 1009 -47.39 11.69 -0.74
N GLY A 1010 -48.28 12.34 0.02
CA GLY A 1010 -49.69 11.97 0.14
C GLY A 1010 -50.47 12.35 -1.12
N LEU A 1011 -51.34 11.46 -1.57
CA LEU A 1011 -52.19 11.66 -2.73
C LEU A 1011 -53.65 11.91 -2.30
N VAL A 1012 -54.34 12.78 -3.03
CA VAL A 1012 -55.77 12.96 -2.87
C VAL A 1012 -56.47 11.66 -3.25
N SER A 1013 -57.20 11.07 -2.31
CA SER A 1013 -57.88 9.79 -2.51
C SER A 1013 -59.33 9.81 -2.01
N GLU A 1014 -60.20 9.10 -2.72
CA GLU A 1014 -61.63 9.02 -2.46
C GLU A 1014 -62.08 7.54 -2.46
N LEU A 1015 -62.54 7.07 -1.30
CA LEU A 1015 -63.07 5.71 -1.14
C LEU A 1015 -64.53 5.66 -1.58
N SER A 1016 -64.87 4.70 -2.44
CA SER A 1016 -66.25 4.46 -2.86
C SER A 1016 -67.19 4.12 -1.69
N HIS A 1017 -68.48 4.41 -1.83
CA HIS A 1017 -69.49 4.13 -0.80
C HIS A 1017 -69.55 2.68 -0.31
N HIS A 1018 -69.11 1.71 -1.12
CA HIS A 1018 -69.10 0.28 -0.76
C HIS A 1018 -67.72 -0.20 -0.28
N LYS A 1019 -66.74 0.71 -0.13
CA LYS A 1019 -65.38 0.45 0.34
C LYS A 1019 -64.59 -0.60 -0.47
N MET A 1020 -64.97 -0.83 -1.73
CA MET A 1020 -64.33 -1.79 -2.63
C MET A 1020 -63.39 -1.14 -3.65
N LYS A 1021 -63.55 0.16 -3.91
CA LYS A 1021 -62.78 0.92 -4.90
C LYS A 1021 -62.23 2.19 -4.31
N LEU A 1022 -60.98 2.51 -4.68
CA LEU A 1022 -60.27 3.72 -4.30
C LEU A 1022 -59.92 4.51 -5.56
N THR A 1023 -60.36 5.77 -5.62
CA THR A 1023 -59.96 6.71 -6.68
C THR A 1023 -58.85 7.59 -6.14
N VAL A 1024 -57.74 7.69 -6.87
CA VAL A 1024 -56.54 8.43 -6.46
C VAL A 1024 -56.19 9.43 -7.55
N THR A 1025 -55.84 10.65 -7.15
CA THR A 1025 -55.27 11.67 -8.05
C THR A 1025 -53.76 11.67 -7.91
N GLY A 1026 -53.03 11.54 -9.02
CA GLY A 1026 -51.57 11.61 -9.04
C GLY A 1026 -51.02 12.93 -8.52
N SER A 1027 -49.70 12.97 -8.27
CA SER A 1027 -49.03 14.16 -7.72
C SER A 1027 -49.40 15.45 -8.48
N PRO A 1028 -49.55 16.60 -7.81
CA PRO A 1028 -49.98 17.83 -8.48
C PRO A 1028 -48.97 18.37 -9.50
N SER A 1029 -47.67 18.15 -9.27
CA SER A 1029 -46.58 18.67 -10.11
C SER A 1029 -45.29 17.83 -10.01
N PRO A 1030 -44.40 17.93 -11.00
CA PRO A 1030 -43.06 17.33 -10.94
C PRO A 1030 -42.14 17.98 -9.90
N THR A 1031 -42.48 19.16 -9.38
CA THR A 1031 -41.71 19.80 -8.29
C THR A 1031 -42.05 19.21 -6.90
N ILE A 1032 -43.27 18.69 -6.72
CA ILE A 1032 -43.68 17.97 -5.50
C ILE A 1032 -43.14 16.53 -5.52
N TYR A 1033 -43.19 15.86 -6.68
CA TYR A 1033 -42.57 14.56 -6.86
C TYR A 1033 -41.91 14.48 -8.24
N SER A 1034 -40.57 14.46 -8.28
CA SER A 1034 -39.79 14.41 -9.51
C SER A 1034 -40.09 13.15 -10.33
N PRO A 1035 -40.17 13.20 -11.67
CA PRO A 1035 -40.49 12.05 -12.51
C PRO A 1035 -39.55 10.87 -12.23
N GLY A 1036 -40.07 9.66 -12.06
CA GLY A 1036 -39.25 8.53 -11.65
C GLY A 1036 -39.99 7.41 -10.92
N PRO A 1037 -39.27 6.39 -10.43
CA PRO A 1037 -39.86 5.27 -9.72
C PRO A 1037 -40.37 5.69 -8.33
N ALA A 1038 -41.57 5.24 -7.99
CA ALA A 1038 -42.18 5.36 -6.67
C ALA A 1038 -42.75 4.03 -6.20
N PHE A 1039 -42.85 3.84 -4.89
CA PHE A 1039 -43.69 2.80 -4.29
C PHE A 1039 -45.01 3.39 -3.82
N VAL A 1040 -46.12 2.83 -4.30
CA VAL A 1040 -47.47 3.23 -3.92
C VAL A 1040 -47.94 2.34 -2.76
N PHE A 1041 -48.27 2.96 -1.63
CA PHE A 1041 -48.87 2.31 -0.48
C PHE A 1041 -50.30 2.78 -0.29
N VAL A 1042 -51.22 1.84 -0.05
CA VAL A 1042 -52.56 2.11 0.47
C VAL A 1042 -52.49 1.92 1.97
N LEU A 1043 -52.94 2.92 2.73
CA LEU A 1043 -53.00 2.85 4.18
C LEU A 1043 -54.44 2.70 4.64
N ALA A 1044 -54.66 1.82 5.62
CA ALA A 1044 -55.90 1.69 6.35
C ALA A 1044 -55.61 1.97 7.83
N ASP A 1045 -56.11 3.09 8.36
CA ASP A 1045 -55.85 3.56 9.73
C ASP A 1045 -54.36 3.56 10.11
N GLY A 1046 -53.52 4.05 9.18
CA GLY A 1046 -52.06 4.10 9.34
C GLY A 1046 -51.34 2.78 9.08
N VAL A 1047 -52.04 1.70 8.71
CA VAL A 1047 -51.42 0.41 8.37
C VAL A 1047 -51.21 0.29 6.86
N PRO A 1048 -49.95 0.18 6.38
CA PRO A 1048 -49.67 0.14 4.95
C PRO A 1048 -49.87 -1.25 4.33
N SER A 1049 -50.33 -1.25 3.09
CA SER A 1049 -50.29 -2.39 2.17
C SER A 1049 -48.85 -2.81 1.84
N PHE A 1050 -48.68 -3.83 1.00
CA PHE A 1050 -47.43 -3.98 0.25
C PHE A 1050 -47.32 -2.86 -0.80
N GLY A 1051 -46.13 -2.28 -0.96
CA GLY A 1051 -45.86 -1.19 -1.90
C GLY A 1051 -45.68 -1.71 -3.33
N ALA A 1052 -46.39 -1.13 -4.31
CA ALA A 1052 -46.19 -1.46 -5.72
C ALA A 1052 -45.32 -0.40 -6.40
N LYS A 1053 -44.30 -0.86 -7.13
CA LYS A 1053 -43.46 -0.01 -7.96
C LYS A 1053 -44.30 0.56 -9.11
N THR A 1054 -44.38 1.89 -9.17
CA THR A 1054 -45.12 2.68 -10.18
C THR A 1054 -44.21 3.79 -10.66
N LEU A 1055 -44.14 4.03 -11.97
CA LEU A 1055 -43.43 5.19 -12.52
C LEU A 1055 -44.34 6.43 -12.45
N ILE A 1056 -43.86 7.50 -11.83
CA ILE A 1056 -44.56 8.78 -11.79
C ILE A 1056 -44.16 9.60 -13.02
N GLY A 1057 -45.16 10.07 -13.77
CA GLY A 1057 -44.98 10.70 -15.07
C GLY A 1057 -44.76 9.69 -16.22
N THR A 1058 -44.23 10.18 -17.35
CA THR A 1058 -44.16 9.42 -18.61
C THR A 1058 -42.99 8.44 -18.68
N GLY A 1059 -42.06 8.48 -17.71
CA GLY A 1059 -40.80 7.74 -17.75
C GLY A 1059 -39.79 8.26 -18.80
N ALA A 1060 -40.11 9.35 -19.51
CA ALA A 1060 -39.22 9.96 -20.48
C ALA A 1060 -37.99 10.54 -19.79
N GLN A 1061 -36.82 10.23 -20.36
CA GLN A 1061 -35.56 10.84 -19.95
C GLN A 1061 -35.46 12.27 -20.51
N PRO A 1062 -34.77 13.19 -19.82
CA PRO A 1062 -34.41 14.45 -20.42
C PRO A 1062 -33.60 14.20 -21.71
N PRO A 1063 -33.81 14.99 -22.78
CA PRO A 1063 -33.02 14.85 -23.99
C PRO A 1063 -31.55 15.13 -23.69
N LEU A 1064 -30.66 14.38 -24.33
CA LEU A 1064 -29.22 14.64 -24.28
C LEU A 1064 -28.92 15.96 -25.01
N ASP A 1065 -28.26 16.87 -24.32
CA ASP A 1065 -27.67 18.06 -24.93
C ASP A 1065 -26.32 17.66 -25.53
N GLU A 1066 -26.30 17.39 -26.83
CA GLU A 1066 -25.12 16.90 -27.54
C GLU A 1066 -23.94 17.89 -27.49
N ASP A 1067 -24.22 19.20 -27.45
CA ASP A 1067 -23.18 20.22 -27.37
C ASP A 1067 -22.57 20.27 -25.97
N ALA A 1068 -23.39 20.17 -24.92
CA ALA A 1068 -22.91 20.08 -23.54
C ALA A 1068 -22.14 18.78 -23.30
N LEU A 1069 -22.63 17.67 -23.84
CA LEU A 1069 -21.96 16.38 -23.77
C LEU A 1069 -20.61 16.40 -24.50
N ALA A 1070 -20.54 16.94 -25.71
CA ALA A 1070 -19.30 17.05 -26.47
C ALA A 1070 -18.26 17.89 -25.71
N ASN A 1071 -18.70 18.95 -25.03
CA ASN A 1071 -17.81 19.78 -24.20
C ASN A 1071 -17.19 18.98 -23.04
N VAL A 1072 -18.01 18.27 -22.26
CA VAL A 1072 -17.55 17.39 -21.16
C VAL A 1072 -16.60 16.31 -21.66
N LEU A 1073 -16.89 15.69 -22.80
CA LEU A 1073 -16.05 14.63 -23.36
C LEU A 1073 -14.73 15.15 -23.94
N SER A 1074 -14.70 16.40 -24.43
CA SER A 1074 -13.51 17.01 -25.05
C SER A 1074 -12.46 17.52 -24.06
N SER A 1075 -12.84 17.77 -22.80
CA SER A 1075 -11.98 18.31 -21.76
C SER A 1075 -11.73 17.29 -20.64
N PRO A 1076 -10.50 17.08 -20.15
CA PRO A 1076 -10.25 16.19 -19.01
C PRO A 1076 -11.04 16.64 -17.77
N PRO A 1077 -11.39 15.73 -16.84
CA PRO A 1077 -12.08 16.12 -15.62
C PRO A 1077 -11.09 16.91 -14.76
N LEU A 1078 -11.55 18.01 -14.17
CA LEU A 1078 -10.67 18.98 -13.52
C LEU A 1078 -10.70 18.88 -12.00
N TYR A 1079 -9.54 19.07 -11.38
CA TYR A 1079 -9.42 19.50 -9.98
C TYR A 1079 -9.97 20.91 -9.80
N TRP A 1080 -10.32 21.29 -8.57
CA TRP A 1080 -10.80 22.65 -8.29
C TRP A 1080 -9.79 23.72 -8.75
N ASP A 1081 -8.51 23.55 -8.40
CA ASP A 1081 -7.46 24.50 -8.76
C ASP A 1081 -7.29 24.64 -10.28
N GLU A 1082 -7.46 23.54 -11.03
CA GLU A 1082 -7.42 23.56 -12.50
C GLU A 1082 -8.67 24.22 -13.10
N TRP A 1083 -9.84 23.99 -12.50
CA TRP A 1083 -11.08 24.63 -12.91
C TRP A 1083 -11.00 26.15 -12.76
N THR A 1084 -10.45 26.64 -11.63
CA THR A 1084 -10.24 28.08 -11.41
C THR A 1084 -9.24 28.68 -12.40
N ALA A 1085 -8.17 27.96 -12.74
CA ALA A 1085 -7.21 28.38 -13.74
C ALA A 1085 -7.82 28.46 -15.16
N ALA A 1086 -8.75 27.56 -15.48
CA ALA A 1086 -9.43 27.50 -16.77
C ALA A 1086 -10.55 28.55 -16.95
N HIS A 1087 -11.11 29.07 -15.86
CA HIS A 1087 -12.21 30.06 -15.87
C HIS A 1087 -11.83 31.38 -15.16
N PRO A 1088 -10.78 32.09 -15.62
CA PRO A 1088 -10.29 33.30 -14.98
C PRO A 1088 -11.31 34.45 -15.13
N GLY A 1089 -12.05 34.75 -14.07
CA GLY A 1089 -13.07 35.80 -14.06
C GLY A 1089 -14.40 35.40 -13.42
N GLU A 1090 -14.62 34.10 -13.20
CA GLU A 1090 -15.63 33.64 -12.26
C GLU A 1090 -15.13 33.90 -10.83
N PRO A 1091 -15.98 34.38 -9.90
CA PRO A 1091 -15.52 34.97 -8.65
C PRO A 1091 -14.77 33.95 -7.78
N VAL A 1092 -13.46 34.17 -7.63
CA VAL A 1092 -12.65 33.63 -6.53
C VAL A 1092 -12.60 34.70 -5.44
N PRO A 1093 -13.23 34.53 -4.26
CA PRO A 1093 -13.08 35.49 -3.18
C PRO A 1093 -11.64 35.40 -2.65
N ALA A 1094 -10.94 36.53 -2.64
CA ALA A 1094 -9.62 36.64 -2.04
C ALA A 1094 -9.69 36.43 -0.52
N PRO A 1095 -8.66 35.86 0.11
CA PRO A 1095 -8.51 35.88 1.57
C PRO A 1095 -8.13 37.30 1.99
N SER A 1096 -9.11 38.14 2.33
CA SER A 1096 -8.85 39.41 3.00
C SER A 1096 -9.16 39.28 4.49
N ALA A 1097 -8.12 39.00 5.27
CA ALA A 1097 -8.10 39.29 6.68
C ALA A 1097 -8.16 40.82 6.87
N THR A 1098 -9.30 41.38 7.28
CA THR A 1098 -9.37 42.63 8.06
C THR A 1098 -10.78 42.86 8.62
N SER A 1099 -10.89 42.78 9.97
CA SER A 1099 -11.73 43.58 10.88
C SER A 1099 -13.21 43.89 10.54
N ALA A 1100 -14.15 43.34 11.31
CA ALA A 1100 -14.88 44.04 12.38
C ALA A 1100 -15.82 43.06 13.12
#